data_AF-A0A2G5HKP3-F1
#
_entry.id   AF-A0A2G5HKP3-F1
#
_cell.length_a   1.000
_cell.length_b   1.000
_cell.length_c   1.000
_cell.angle_alpha   90.00
_cell.angle_beta   90.00
_cell.angle_gamma   90.00
#
_symmetry.space_group_name_H-M   'P 1'
#
loop_
_entity.id
_entity.type
_entity.pdbx_description
1 polymer ?
#
loop_
_entity_poly.entity_id
_entity_poly.type
_entity_poly.pdbx_seq_one_letter_code
_entity_poly.pdbx_strand_id
1 'polypeptide(L)'
;MPHYIFNLLLLCLTTNAIRIPIVFQKAASKELRARSERGVVVRNDGLPPIVAAGGETYSINPSGSPTTQNKMGTYLYGWEGCQPGQKDKIKKAYYDAWTMSSLDGVKANIDWNEAAALEFLGPPGLNKPQQAQIQAVLANMATVIYSYINPFTHPLHVRCDDPGKLCQNRSKDDRCQPKSSKPVDKPERLPNAYSKNTGYSDDYPTINFCEGFMKLRSLEDGYSYGSALTAPARYDIDQYNNRATTFFHELTHLSLAADSKNGRPNPDIDDLIISIKVGLTRTSVYPAYGGIATKLVARTTPDPGYYVQRNADNFAFFALAKYVMSRNGNIYPHMPVIHYELSGPPWKAKKPGNNRVVVFGNDGQGLYLNANATDLSTLDSELPNLGDYPTCGDRADQLSGTAIAINDLVPITAYPPDYVTQQKTWLQELGGPETPPSTDAPPNTNACHGISGDYWVMSRDTAVDNAKDFCSQTDRTKRYNAGSVNELELSVKKLDDDSKGPKDAPDCLGQFQNAVIDGCDGADTVNNPHNYKFGSTLMADGWEFKMTPLSKQVNEVNCDVSYKFWYNQVEIRGKNLPDAKLGANGEGLRKEIDGCGALTKWNFERTPDDCCFQWYAMAHLNIGTKNCVGRAIESAGGSGKGNCHGPGKRQVNGTDAIDNWPGYGDASKHVFKTKAQVLEPPTGGSW
;
A
#
# COMPACT_ATOMS: atom_id res chain seq x y z
N MET A 1 5.37 -62.68 5.90
CA MET A 1 6.48 -63.62 5.61
C MET A 1 6.04 -64.54 4.48
N PRO A 2 6.94 -65.12 3.66
CA PRO A 2 8.23 -64.65 3.13
C PRO A 2 8.06 -64.13 1.67
N HIS A 3 8.96 -63.43 0.96
CA HIS A 3 10.43 -63.41 0.81
C HIS A 3 11.07 -64.54 -0.04
N TYR A 4 11.54 -64.21 -1.25
CA TYR A 4 12.54 -64.89 -2.10
C TYR A 4 13.05 -63.86 -3.16
N ILE A 5 14.26 -63.87 -3.74
CA ILE A 5 15.63 -64.19 -3.25
C ILE A 5 16.68 -63.54 -4.22
N PHE A 6 17.99 -63.72 -3.97
CA PHE A 6 19.22 -63.32 -4.69
C PHE A 6 19.92 -62.04 -4.17
N ASN A 7 21.16 -62.03 -3.63
CA ASN A 7 22.43 -62.80 -3.78
C ASN A 7 23.23 -62.48 -5.07
N LEU A 8 24.56 -62.31 -5.09
CA LEU A 8 25.62 -62.25 -4.04
C LEU A 8 26.58 -61.05 -4.37
N LEU A 9 27.89 -60.90 -4.07
CA LEU A 9 29.03 -61.69 -3.56
C LEU A 9 29.98 -60.81 -2.69
N LEU A 10 31.18 -61.27 -2.29
CA LEU A 10 32.06 -60.64 -1.28
C LEU A 10 33.57 -60.89 -1.52
N LEU A 11 34.48 -59.96 -1.13
CA LEU A 11 35.90 -60.10 -0.63
C LEU A 11 36.54 -58.66 -0.57
N CYS A 12 37.38 -58.17 0.37
CA CYS A 12 38.55 -58.68 1.15
C CYS A 12 39.89 -58.66 0.34
N LEU A 13 41.07 -58.16 0.79
CA LEU A 13 41.60 -57.74 2.11
C LEU A 13 42.85 -56.78 2.02
N THR A 14 43.13 -56.03 3.11
CA THR A 14 44.44 -55.58 3.71
C THR A 14 45.62 -54.92 2.94
N THR A 15 46.02 -53.73 3.47
CA THR A 15 47.40 -53.23 3.80
C THR A 15 48.57 -53.26 2.78
N ASN A 16 49.17 -52.09 2.51
CA ASN A 16 50.39 -51.61 3.20
C ASN A 16 50.74 -50.14 2.83
N ALA A 17 51.71 -49.52 3.51
CA ALA A 17 52.01 -48.09 3.40
C ALA A 17 53.47 -47.78 2.97
N ILE A 18 53.65 -46.81 2.07
CA ILE A 18 54.93 -46.14 1.75
C ILE A 18 54.67 -44.62 1.64
N ARG A 19 55.60 -43.80 2.16
CA ARG A 19 55.58 -42.32 2.05
C ARG A 19 56.64 -41.82 1.05
N ILE A 20 56.24 -40.96 0.10
CA ILE A 20 57.08 -39.84 -0.41
C ILE A 20 56.14 -38.66 -0.77
N PRO A 21 56.61 -37.43 -1.08
CA PRO A 21 56.02 -36.23 -0.50
C PRO A 21 55.03 -35.48 -1.39
N ILE A 22 54.16 -34.67 -0.77
CA ILE A 22 53.18 -33.84 -1.46
C ILE A 22 53.80 -32.48 -1.82
N VAL A 23 53.78 -32.13 -3.11
CA VAL A 23 53.88 -30.74 -3.58
C VAL A 23 52.45 -30.28 -3.90
N PHE A 24 51.88 -29.42 -3.06
CA PHE A 24 50.52 -28.91 -3.25
C PHE A 24 50.47 -27.84 -4.34
N GLN A 25 49.98 -28.20 -5.52
CA GLN A 25 49.46 -27.24 -6.50
C GLN A 25 47.93 -27.11 -6.31
N LYS A 26 47.40 -25.88 -6.28
CA LYS A 26 45.98 -25.61 -6.01
C LYS A 26 45.07 -26.21 -7.10
N ALA A 27 44.18 -27.11 -6.70
CA ALA A 27 42.97 -27.46 -7.46
C ALA A 27 41.74 -26.83 -6.79
N ALA A 28 40.85 -26.21 -7.58
CA ALA A 28 39.64 -25.57 -7.06
C ALA A 28 38.57 -26.61 -6.71
N SER A 29 37.94 -26.47 -5.55
CA SER A 29 36.81 -27.31 -5.13
C SER A 29 35.55 -27.00 -5.95
N LYS A 30 34.92 -28.03 -6.52
CA LYS A 30 33.55 -27.91 -7.05
C LYS A 30 32.58 -27.67 -5.88
N GLU A 31 31.92 -26.53 -5.89
CA GLU A 31 30.80 -26.23 -5.00
C GLU A 31 29.49 -26.83 -5.56
N LEU A 32 28.59 -27.27 -4.68
CA LEU A 32 27.31 -27.83 -5.11
C LEU A 32 26.36 -26.69 -5.54
N ARG A 33 25.91 -26.73 -6.80
CA ARG A 33 24.83 -25.85 -7.26
C ARG A 33 23.51 -26.25 -6.60
N ALA A 34 23.06 -25.44 -5.65
CA ALA A 34 21.64 -25.36 -5.32
C ALA A 34 20.84 -24.98 -6.59
N ARG A 35 19.61 -25.49 -6.71
CA ARG A 35 18.67 -25.00 -7.75
C ARG A 35 18.24 -23.59 -7.38
N SER A 36 18.61 -22.58 -8.16
CA SER A 36 17.91 -21.29 -8.06
C SER A 36 16.48 -21.45 -8.59
N GLU A 37 15.58 -20.70 -8.02
CA GLU A 37 14.23 -20.53 -8.55
C GLU A 37 14.32 -19.84 -9.93
N ARG A 38 13.42 -20.23 -10.84
CA ARG A 38 13.32 -19.56 -12.15
C ARG A 38 12.32 -18.41 -12.04
N GLY A 39 12.80 -17.25 -11.60
CA GLY A 39 12.10 -16.00 -11.91
C GLY A 39 11.95 -15.87 -13.43
N VAL A 40 10.73 -15.70 -13.92
CA VAL A 40 10.46 -15.54 -15.35
C VAL A 40 10.86 -14.12 -15.75
N VAL A 41 12.11 -13.95 -16.15
CA VAL A 41 12.60 -12.69 -16.73
C VAL A 41 12.05 -12.56 -18.15
N VAL A 42 10.92 -11.85 -18.28
CA VAL A 42 10.44 -11.36 -19.57
C VAL A 42 11.49 -10.38 -20.11
N ARG A 43 12.00 -10.64 -21.31
CA ARG A 43 12.91 -9.75 -22.01
C ARG A 43 12.11 -8.80 -22.89
N ASN A 44 12.33 -7.49 -22.75
CA ASN A 44 11.65 -6.45 -23.54
C ASN A 44 12.26 -6.24 -24.94
N ASP A 45 13.32 -6.99 -25.28
CA ASP A 45 14.25 -6.82 -26.40
C ASP A 45 13.62 -6.95 -27.82
N GLY A 46 12.29 -7.06 -27.93
CA GLY A 46 11.56 -7.33 -29.17
C GLY A 46 10.35 -6.44 -29.46
N LEU A 47 10.08 -5.40 -28.64
CA LEU A 47 9.04 -4.41 -28.93
C LEU A 47 9.53 -3.36 -29.94
N PRO A 48 8.63 -2.75 -30.75
CA PRO A 48 8.97 -1.60 -31.59
C PRO A 48 9.48 -0.42 -30.75
N PRO A 49 10.25 0.52 -31.33
CA PRO A 49 10.77 1.67 -30.61
C PRO A 49 9.64 2.50 -29.98
N ILE A 50 9.96 3.18 -28.87
CA ILE A 50 9.02 3.92 -28.01
C ILE A 50 8.03 4.74 -28.85
N VAL A 51 6.78 4.29 -28.91
CA VAL A 51 5.70 4.97 -29.61
C VAL A 51 5.37 6.23 -28.81
N ALA A 52 5.86 7.37 -29.28
CA ALA A 52 5.56 8.66 -28.67
C ALA A 52 4.04 8.92 -28.69
N ALA A 53 3.51 9.49 -27.59
CA ALA A 53 2.09 9.76 -27.44
C ALA A 53 1.65 10.96 -28.32
N GLY A 54 1.57 10.74 -29.64
CA GLY A 54 1.12 11.74 -30.60
C GLY A 54 1.35 11.36 -32.06
N GLY A 55 0.27 10.95 -32.74
CA GLY A 55 0.12 11.22 -34.18
C GLY A 55 0.13 10.04 -35.17
N GLU A 56 0.43 8.81 -34.77
CA GLU A 56 0.26 7.68 -35.70
C GLU A 56 -1.24 7.44 -36.01
N THR A 57 -1.54 7.25 -37.29
CA THR A 57 -2.87 6.87 -37.76
C THR A 57 -3.16 5.40 -37.48
N TYR A 58 -4.44 5.02 -37.46
CA TYR A 58 -4.92 3.64 -37.22
C TYR A 58 -4.49 2.67 -38.36
N SER A 59 -3.20 2.37 -38.44
CA SER A 59 -2.60 1.50 -39.48
C SER A 59 -2.99 0.04 -39.31
N ILE A 60 -3.18 -0.40 -38.05
CA ILE A 60 -3.80 -1.69 -37.74
C ILE A 60 -5.32 -1.55 -37.83
N ASN A 61 -5.91 -2.35 -38.72
CA ASN A 61 -7.31 -2.72 -38.63
C ASN A 61 -7.43 -3.92 -37.66
N PRO A 62 -7.94 -3.75 -36.43
CA PRO A 62 -8.06 -4.86 -35.47
C PRO A 62 -9.21 -5.83 -35.80
N SER A 63 -9.87 -5.68 -36.96
CA SER A 63 -11.01 -6.50 -37.38
C SER A 63 -10.73 -7.34 -38.63
N GLY A 64 -11.09 -8.62 -38.57
CA GLY A 64 -10.87 -9.58 -39.65
C GLY A 64 -9.73 -10.56 -39.37
N SER A 65 -9.18 -11.16 -40.43
CA SER A 65 -8.12 -12.17 -40.34
C SER A 65 -6.82 -11.63 -39.71
N PRO A 66 -6.00 -12.49 -39.08
CA PRO A 66 -4.71 -12.09 -38.51
C PRO A 66 -3.80 -11.39 -39.53
N THR A 67 -3.44 -10.13 -39.25
CA THR A 67 -2.45 -9.37 -40.02
C THR A 67 -1.03 -9.78 -39.63
N THR A 68 -0.02 -9.37 -40.39
CA THR A 68 1.39 -9.59 -40.00
C THR A 68 1.78 -8.89 -38.70
N GLN A 69 1.06 -7.84 -38.28
CA GLN A 69 1.36 -7.07 -37.07
C GLN A 69 0.66 -7.60 -35.81
N ASN A 70 -0.53 -8.20 -35.94
CA ASN A 70 -1.28 -8.78 -34.81
C ASN A 70 -1.42 -10.32 -34.85
N LYS A 71 -0.62 -11.02 -35.68
CA LYS A 71 -0.63 -12.49 -35.85
C LYS A 71 -0.49 -13.29 -34.55
N MET A 72 0.06 -12.67 -33.52
CA MET A 72 0.46 -13.30 -32.25
C MET A 72 -0.30 -12.69 -31.05
N GLY A 73 -1.20 -11.71 -31.29
CA GLY A 73 -2.04 -11.05 -30.29
C GLY A 73 -3.52 -11.43 -30.41
N THR A 74 -4.40 -10.60 -29.83
CA THR A 74 -5.85 -10.77 -29.93
C THR A 74 -6.47 -9.90 -31.05
N TYR A 75 -7.59 -10.35 -31.63
CA TYR A 75 -8.25 -9.65 -32.75
C TYR A 75 -9.78 -9.76 -32.68
N LEU A 76 -10.48 -8.75 -33.22
CA LEU A 76 -11.93 -8.60 -33.08
C LEU A 76 -12.70 -9.21 -34.27
N TYR A 77 -13.63 -10.12 -33.99
CA TYR A 77 -14.44 -10.82 -35.00
C TYR A 77 -15.91 -11.01 -34.57
N GLY A 78 -16.71 -11.71 -35.38
CA GLY A 78 -18.16 -11.86 -35.18
C GLY A 78 -18.90 -10.64 -35.73
N TRP A 79 -19.09 -9.64 -34.87
CA TRP A 79 -19.82 -8.39 -35.14
C TRP A 79 -21.32 -8.55 -35.36
N GLU A 80 -21.92 -9.57 -34.75
CA GLU A 80 -23.35 -9.89 -34.76
C GLU A 80 -24.17 -8.73 -34.18
N GLY A 81 -25.27 -8.37 -34.84
CA GLY A 81 -26.11 -7.21 -34.49
C GLY A 81 -25.47 -5.83 -34.71
N CYS A 82 -24.14 -5.75 -34.78
CA CYS A 82 -23.41 -4.48 -34.79
C CYS A 82 -23.63 -3.67 -36.07
N GLN A 83 -24.29 -2.53 -35.93
CA GLN A 83 -24.65 -1.58 -36.99
C GLN A 83 -23.42 -0.87 -37.58
N PRO A 84 -23.55 -0.24 -38.77
CA PRO A 84 -22.53 0.66 -39.29
C PRO A 84 -22.13 1.73 -38.26
N GLY A 85 -20.84 2.02 -38.14
CA GLY A 85 -20.29 2.96 -37.16
C GLY A 85 -20.18 2.44 -35.72
N GLN A 86 -21.02 1.49 -35.28
CA GLN A 86 -20.82 0.80 -33.99
C GLN A 86 -19.50 0.03 -34.00
N LYS A 87 -19.21 -0.67 -35.10
CA LYS A 87 -17.96 -1.43 -35.27
C LYS A 87 -16.73 -0.56 -35.07
N ASP A 88 -16.70 0.64 -35.62
CA ASP A 88 -15.54 1.53 -35.54
C ASP A 88 -15.42 2.22 -34.17
N LYS A 89 -16.55 2.49 -33.49
CA LYS A 89 -16.55 2.89 -32.07
C LYS A 89 -15.91 1.84 -31.15
N ILE A 90 -16.18 0.55 -31.40
CA ILE A 90 -15.58 -0.58 -30.67
C ILE A 90 -14.09 -0.72 -31.02
N LYS A 91 -13.71 -0.73 -32.30
CA LYS A 91 -12.29 -0.81 -32.74
C LYS A 91 -11.44 0.31 -32.14
N LYS A 92 -11.96 1.55 -32.08
CA LYS A 92 -11.26 2.66 -31.43
C LYS A 92 -11.13 2.44 -29.92
N ALA A 93 -12.20 2.03 -29.24
CA ALA A 93 -12.16 1.77 -27.79
C ALA A 93 -11.16 0.67 -27.40
N TYR A 94 -11.05 -0.38 -28.22
CA TYR A 94 -10.04 -1.44 -28.08
C TYR A 94 -8.60 -0.90 -28.16
N TYR A 95 -8.31 -0.06 -29.17
CA TYR A 95 -7.01 0.60 -29.32
C TYR A 95 -6.74 1.63 -28.21
N ASP A 96 -7.75 2.37 -27.78
CA ASP A 96 -7.66 3.35 -26.71
C ASP A 96 -7.39 2.65 -25.35
N ALA A 97 -8.03 1.50 -25.08
CA ALA A 97 -7.77 0.71 -23.87
C ALA A 97 -6.36 0.12 -23.86
N TRP A 98 -5.88 -0.36 -25.01
CA TRP A 98 -4.47 -0.75 -25.19
C TRP A 98 -3.52 0.43 -24.94
N THR A 99 -3.86 1.63 -25.40
CA THR A 99 -3.09 2.86 -25.18
C THR A 99 -2.98 3.17 -23.68
N MET A 100 -4.06 3.02 -22.91
CA MET A 100 -4.03 3.15 -21.44
C MET A 100 -3.13 2.09 -20.79
N SER A 101 -3.27 0.81 -21.17
CA SER A 101 -2.47 -0.28 -20.59
C SER A 101 -0.97 -0.17 -20.90
N SER A 102 -0.61 0.39 -22.05
CA SER A 102 0.77 0.42 -22.57
C SER A 102 1.64 1.55 -22.01
N LEU A 103 1.11 2.39 -21.13
CA LEU A 103 1.87 3.45 -20.46
C LEU A 103 2.96 2.86 -19.55
N ASP A 104 4.12 3.51 -19.49
CA ASP A 104 5.09 3.26 -18.42
C ASP A 104 4.50 3.69 -17.07
N GLY A 105 4.71 2.90 -16.03
CA GLY A 105 3.94 2.99 -14.79
C GLY A 105 2.55 2.34 -14.86
N VAL A 106 2.19 1.67 -15.96
CA VAL A 106 1.04 0.75 -16.04
C VAL A 106 1.51 -0.65 -16.43
N LYS A 107 2.02 -0.85 -17.67
CA LYS A 107 2.50 -2.17 -18.15
C LYS A 107 3.69 -2.73 -17.36
N ALA A 108 4.46 -1.85 -16.75
CA ALA A 108 5.68 -2.14 -16.00
C ALA A 108 6.04 -0.92 -15.14
N ASN A 109 6.85 -1.14 -14.09
CA ASN A 109 7.42 -0.10 -13.25
C ASN A 109 6.36 0.81 -12.59
N ILE A 110 5.26 0.25 -12.11
CA ILE A 110 4.30 0.97 -11.23
C ILE A 110 5.06 1.58 -10.05
N ASP A 111 4.91 2.88 -9.81
CA ASP A 111 5.36 3.47 -8.54
C ASP A 111 4.27 3.28 -7.50
N TRP A 112 4.45 2.28 -6.66
CA TRP A 112 3.50 1.92 -5.59
C TRP A 112 3.35 3.00 -4.50
N ASN A 113 4.07 4.12 -4.58
CA ASN A 113 3.92 5.29 -3.70
C ASN A 113 3.23 6.47 -4.40
N GLU A 114 2.94 6.39 -5.69
CA GLU A 114 2.25 7.47 -6.40
C GLU A 114 0.74 7.49 -6.07
N ALA A 115 0.13 8.68 -6.09
CA ALA A 115 -1.26 8.86 -5.69
C ALA A 115 -2.27 7.95 -6.43
N ALA A 116 -2.05 7.67 -7.72
CA ALA A 116 -2.90 6.76 -8.48
C ALA A 116 -2.77 5.30 -8.00
N ALA A 117 -1.57 4.82 -7.69
CA ALA A 117 -1.38 3.47 -7.15
C ALA A 117 -1.95 3.36 -5.74
N LEU A 118 -1.72 4.36 -4.88
CA LEU A 118 -2.21 4.38 -3.50
C LEU A 118 -3.74 4.42 -3.41
N GLU A 119 -4.41 5.14 -4.31
CA GLU A 119 -5.87 5.30 -4.31
C GLU A 119 -6.60 4.16 -5.05
N PHE A 120 -6.02 3.53 -6.07
CA PHE A 120 -6.71 2.48 -6.84
C PHE A 120 -6.16 1.06 -6.62
N LEU A 121 -4.94 0.91 -6.10
CA LEU A 121 -4.30 -0.38 -5.80
C LEU A 121 -3.98 -0.54 -4.29
N GLY A 122 -4.23 0.49 -3.48
CA GLY A 122 -3.99 0.49 -2.03
C GLY A 122 -2.52 0.72 -1.64
N PRO A 123 -2.21 0.87 -0.34
CA PRO A 123 -0.87 1.24 0.10
C PRO A 123 0.15 0.09 0.02
N PRO A 124 1.43 0.41 -0.28
CA PRO A 124 2.50 -0.57 -0.56
C PRO A 124 2.90 -1.43 0.64
N GLY A 125 2.52 -1.04 1.86
CA GLY A 125 2.68 -1.86 3.06
C GLY A 125 1.70 -3.04 3.12
N LEU A 126 0.51 -2.90 2.50
CA LEU A 126 -0.59 -3.86 2.61
C LEU A 126 -0.85 -4.65 1.32
N ASN A 127 -0.73 -4.04 0.14
CA ASN A 127 -0.93 -4.75 -1.13
C ASN A 127 0.30 -5.57 -1.61
N LYS A 128 1.39 -5.57 -0.84
CA LYS A 128 2.69 -6.13 -1.22
C LYS A 128 2.65 -7.59 -1.69
N PRO A 129 1.87 -8.51 -1.08
CA PRO A 129 1.75 -9.88 -1.58
C PRO A 129 1.17 -9.97 -3.01
N GLN A 130 0.30 -9.02 -3.37
CA GLN A 130 -0.47 -9.00 -4.62
C GLN A 130 0.17 -8.15 -5.73
N GLN A 131 1.13 -7.27 -5.41
CA GLN A 131 1.80 -6.38 -6.39
C GLN A 131 2.29 -7.11 -7.66
N ALA A 132 2.83 -8.33 -7.51
CA ALA A 132 3.30 -9.13 -8.64
C ALA A 132 2.15 -9.64 -9.55
N GLN A 133 1.00 -10.01 -8.97
CA GLN A 133 -0.18 -10.44 -9.73
C GLN A 133 -0.85 -9.24 -10.41
N ILE A 134 -1.03 -8.13 -9.69
CA ILE A 134 -1.56 -6.86 -10.21
C ILE A 134 -0.71 -6.36 -11.39
N GLN A 135 0.63 -6.36 -11.25
CA GLN A 135 1.53 -5.96 -12.32
C GLN A 135 1.50 -6.94 -13.51
N ALA A 136 1.31 -8.24 -13.27
CA ALA A 136 1.21 -9.25 -14.33
C ALA A 136 -0.09 -9.09 -15.16
N VAL A 137 -1.23 -8.81 -14.52
CA VAL A 137 -2.49 -8.48 -15.22
C VAL A 137 -2.28 -7.27 -16.14
N LEU A 138 -1.73 -6.17 -15.61
CA LEU A 138 -1.51 -4.93 -16.38
C LEU A 138 -0.46 -5.09 -17.49
N ALA A 139 0.56 -5.92 -17.27
CA ALA A 139 1.54 -6.28 -18.29
C ALA A 139 0.91 -7.11 -19.42
N ASN A 140 0.09 -8.11 -19.09
CA ASN A 140 -0.58 -8.95 -20.08
C ASN A 140 -1.62 -8.14 -20.89
N MET A 141 -2.37 -7.24 -20.24
CA MET A 141 -3.26 -6.26 -20.89
C MET A 141 -2.56 -5.45 -21.98
N ALA A 142 -1.32 -4.99 -21.73
CA ALA A 142 -0.53 -4.26 -22.74
C ALA A 142 -0.15 -5.12 -23.97
N THR A 143 -0.25 -6.44 -23.88
CA THR A 143 0.00 -7.36 -25.01
C THR A 143 -1.27 -7.79 -25.76
N VAL A 144 -2.46 -7.35 -25.34
CA VAL A 144 -3.75 -7.80 -25.92
C VAL A 144 -3.87 -7.46 -27.43
N ILE A 145 -3.31 -6.34 -27.90
CA ILE A 145 -3.19 -6.07 -29.34
C ILE A 145 -1.89 -6.68 -29.91
N TYR A 146 -0.78 -6.50 -29.19
CA TYR A 146 0.57 -6.86 -29.62
C TYR A 146 1.24 -7.79 -28.60
N SER A 147 1.01 -9.10 -28.70
CA SER A 147 1.87 -10.08 -28.03
C SER A 147 2.87 -10.62 -29.03
N TYR A 148 4.12 -10.76 -28.62
CA TYR A 148 5.17 -11.49 -29.34
C TYR A 148 5.56 -12.78 -28.60
N ILE A 149 4.89 -13.05 -27.47
CA ILE A 149 5.24 -14.09 -26.50
C ILE A 149 4.36 -15.33 -26.69
N ASN A 150 3.11 -15.15 -27.15
CA ASN A 150 2.15 -16.24 -27.36
C ASN A 150 2.08 -16.62 -28.86
N PRO A 151 2.41 -17.85 -29.27
CA PRO A 151 2.52 -18.22 -30.69
C PRO A 151 1.18 -18.51 -31.39
N PHE A 152 0.05 -18.10 -30.79
CA PHE A 152 -1.29 -18.39 -31.26
C PHE A 152 -2.13 -17.13 -31.41
N THR A 153 -3.01 -17.13 -32.41
CA THR A 153 -3.98 -16.06 -32.65
C THR A 153 -5.14 -16.19 -31.66
N HIS A 154 -5.46 -15.13 -30.93
CA HIS A 154 -6.52 -15.15 -29.91
C HIS A 154 -7.75 -14.35 -30.37
N PRO A 155 -8.74 -14.99 -31.03
CA PRO A 155 -9.95 -14.28 -31.46
C PRO A 155 -10.81 -13.85 -30.26
N LEU A 156 -11.24 -12.60 -30.27
CA LEU A 156 -12.15 -11.99 -29.31
C LEU A 156 -13.48 -11.69 -30.02
N HIS A 157 -14.53 -12.37 -29.60
CA HIS A 157 -15.84 -12.33 -30.23
C HIS A 157 -16.56 -11.04 -29.81
N VAL A 158 -16.88 -10.18 -30.77
CA VAL A 158 -17.55 -8.90 -30.55
C VAL A 158 -19.00 -9.00 -30.96
N ARG A 159 -19.94 -8.68 -30.06
CA ARG A 159 -21.38 -8.71 -30.34
C ARG A 159 -22.08 -7.39 -29.99
N CYS A 160 -23.22 -7.17 -30.61
CA CYS A 160 -24.16 -6.09 -30.29
C CYS A 160 -25.63 -6.57 -30.39
N ASP A 161 -25.88 -7.88 -30.53
CA ASP A 161 -27.22 -8.48 -30.62
C ASP A 161 -27.78 -8.97 -29.27
N ASP A 162 -27.00 -8.88 -28.20
CA ASP A 162 -27.39 -9.20 -26.83
C ASP A 162 -27.97 -10.64 -26.63
N PRO A 163 -27.21 -11.70 -26.94
CA PRO A 163 -27.68 -13.09 -26.84
C PRO A 163 -27.98 -13.51 -25.39
N GLY A 164 -27.30 -12.92 -24.40
CA GLY A 164 -27.58 -13.09 -22.98
C GLY A 164 -28.79 -12.30 -22.47
N LYS A 165 -29.33 -11.37 -23.28
CA LYS A 165 -30.42 -10.44 -22.92
C LYS A 165 -30.11 -9.62 -21.66
N LEU A 166 -28.86 -9.17 -21.51
CA LEU A 166 -28.39 -8.39 -20.37
C LEU A 166 -28.39 -6.87 -20.66
N CYS A 167 -28.28 -6.45 -21.91
CA CYS A 167 -28.33 -5.04 -22.31
C CYS A 167 -29.76 -4.50 -22.36
N GLN A 168 -30.68 -5.22 -23.00
CA GLN A 168 -32.06 -4.77 -23.25
C GLN A 168 -33.02 -5.96 -23.24
N ASN A 169 -34.31 -5.70 -22.97
CA ASN A 169 -35.36 -6.72 -23.03
C ASN A 169 -35.10 -7.98 -22.17
N ARG A 170 -34.41 -7.78 -21.03
CA ARG A 170 -34.35 -8.68 -19.85
C ARG A 170 -35.74 -9.21 -19.46
N SER A 171 -35.82 -10.25 -18.61
CA SER A 171 -37.13 -10.73 -18.10
C SER A 171 -37.85 -9.65 -17.30
N LYS A 172 -39.18 -9.63 -17.29
CA LYS A 172 -39.97 -8.72 -16.43
C LYS A 172 -39.75 -8.98 -14.93
N ASP A 173 -39.32 -10.20 -14.60
CA ASP A 173 -38.98 -10.63 -13.25
C ASP A 173 -37.51 -10.39 -12.90
N ASP A 174 -36.69 -9.95 -13.87
CA ASP A 174 -35.32 -9.53 -13.62
C ASP A 174 -35.31 -8.29 -12.72
N ARG A 175 -34.45 -8.29 -11.71
CA ARG A 175 -34.20 -7.15 -10.83
C ARG A 175 -33.80 -5.90 -11.63
N CYS A 176 -33.05 -6.11 -12.71
CA CYS A 176 -32.51 -5.09 -13.60
C CYS A 176 -33.51 -4.58 -14.66
N GLN A 177 -34.80 -5.01 -14.62
CA GLN A 177 -35.85 -4.39 -15.44
C GLN A 177 -36.63 -3.30 -14.68
N PRO A 178 -37.08 -2.24 -15.38
CA PRO A 178 -38.07 -1.32 -14.85
C PRO A 178 -39.38 -2.05 -14.50
N LYS A 179 -39.67 -2.23 -13.21
CA LYS A 179 -40.92 -2.84 -12.74
C LYS A 179 -42.08 -1.88 -12.97
N SER A 180 -42.74 -2.04 -14.11
CA SER A 180 -43.65 -1.08 -14.76
C SER A 180 -45.01 -0.82 -14.07
N SER A 181 -45.08 -0.95 -12.74
CA SER A 181 -46.32 -0.83 -11.96
C SER A 181 -46.19 -0.14 -10.59
N LYS A 182 -44.99 0.33 -10.18
CA LYS A 182 -44.81 1.13 -8.94
C LYS A 182 -44.01 2.42 -9.19
N PRO A 183 -44.57 3.62 -8.93
CA PRO A 183 -43.89 4.91 -9.17
C PRO A 183 -42.69 5.26 -8.24
N VAL A 184 -42.18 4.30 -7.46
CA VAL A 184 -41.26 4.57 -6.33
C VAL A 184 -39.84 4.06 -6.62
N ASP A 185 -39.72 2.96 -7.35
CA ASP A 185 -38.44 2.30 -7.62
C ASP A 185 -37.85 2.88 -8.91
N LYS A 186 -36.72 3.61 -8.81
CA LYS A 186 -35.95 4.01 -9.99
C LYS A 186 -35.43 2.74 -10.70
N PRO A 187 -35.50 2.65 -12.04
CA PRO A 187 -34.96 1.50 -12.74
C PRO A 187 -33.44 1.41 -12.57
N GLU A 188 -32.95 0.20 -12.36
CA GLU A 188 -31.53 -0.11 -12.30
C GLU A 188 -30.84 0.19 -13.65
N ARG A 189 -29.58 0.63 -13.59
CA ARG A 189 -28.81 1.02 -14.79
C ARG A 189 -28.31 -0.24 -15.50
N LEU A 190 -28.69 -0.37 -16.77
CA LEU A 190 -28.34 -1.48 -17.65
C LEU A 190 -26.84 -1.44 -18.01
N PRO A 191 -26.18 -2.61 -18.22
CA PRO A 191 -24.78 -2.70 -18.62
C PRO A 191 -24.39 -1.79 -19.79
N ASN A 192 -23.13 -1.35 -19.79
CA ASN A 192 -22.54 -0.69 -20.96
C ASN A 192 -22.02 -1.73 -21.96
N ALA A 193 -21.45 -2.82 -21.48
CA ALA A 193 -21.15 -4.03 -22.21
C ALA A 193 -21.34 -5.23 -21.26
N TYR A 194 -20.99 -6.43 -21.68
CA TYR A 194 -20.80 -7.57 -20.78
C TYR A 194 -19.88 -8.60 -21.42
N SER A 195 -19.19 -9.39 -20.61
CA SER A 195 -18.14 -10.31 -21.04
C SER A 195 -18.36 -11.74 -20.56
N LYS A 196 -17.74 -12.70 -21.27
CA LYS A 196 -17.81 -14.12 -20.95
C LYS A 196 -16.60 -14.89 -21.50
N ASN A 197 -16.03 -15.76 -20.69
CA ASN A 197 -14.84 -16.55 -21.02
C ASN A 197 -15.03 -17.65 -22.08
N THR A 198 -16.28 -17.95 -22.45
CA THR A 198 -16.65 -18.88 -23.52
C THR A 198 -17.93 -18.35 -24.17
N GLY A 199 -18.01 -18.33 -25.49
CA GLY A 199 -19.06 -17.62 -26.22
C GLY A 199 -20.46 -18.23 -26.12
N TYR A 200 -21.34 -17.74 -27.01
CA TYR A 200 -22.71 -18.22 -27.16
C TYR A 200 -22.88 -19.14 -28.39
N SER A 201 -21.99 -19.01 -29.39
CA SER A 201 -21.98 -19.77 -30.65
C SER A 201 -20.69 -20.54 -30.90
N ASP A 202 -19.66 -20.33 -30.07
CA ASP A 202 -18.29 -20.83 -30.22
C ASP A 202 -17.55 -20.78 -28.89
N ASP A 203 -16.42 -21.48 -28.81
CA ASP A 203 -15.63 -21.65 -27.58
C ASP A 203 -14.75 -20.43 -27.21
N TYR A 204 -14.87 -19.32 -27.94
CA TYR A 204 -13.98 -18.16 -27.81
C TYR A 204 -14.51 -17.12 -26.81
N PRO A 205 -13.63 -16.34 -26.14
CA PRO A 205 -14.05 -15.28 -25.25
C PRO A 205 -14.86 -14.22 -26.01
N THR A 206 -15.91 -13.70 -25.37
CA THR A 206 -16.89 -12.79 -25.98
C THR A 206 -17.05 -11.52 -25.14
N ILE A 207 -17.19 -10.38 -25.80
CA ILE A 207 -17.72 -9.13 -25.23
C ILE A 207 -18.91 -8.67 -26.09
N ASN A 208 -20.06 -8.44 -25.46
CA ASN A 208 -21.25 -7.89 -26.09
C ASN A 208 -21.45 -6.43 -25.66
N PHE A 209 -21.44 -5.49 -26.61
CA PHE A 209 -21.54 -4.06 -26.34
C PHE A 209 -23.00 -3.58 -26.38
N CYS A 210 -23.45 -2.94 -25.31
CA CYS A 210 -24.79 -2.41 -25.17
C CYS A 210 -24.92 -0.99 -25.76
N GLU A 211 -26.15 -0.48 -25.81
CA GLU A 211 -26.41 0.89 -26.30
C GLU A 211 -25.75 1.98 -25.44
N GLY A 212 -25.53 1.73 -24.14
CA GLY A 212 -24.83 2.63 -23.22
C GLY A 212 -23.40 2.94 -23.66
N PHE A 213 -22.59 1.90 -23.91
CA PHE A 213 -21.23 2.04 -24.44
C PHE A 213 -21.17 2.86 -25.73
N MET A 214 -22.18 2.74 -26.60
CA MET A 214 -22.23 3.49 -27.86
C MET A 214 -22.46 5.00 -27.67
N LYS A 215 -22.94 5.43 -26.50
CA LYS A 215 -23.11 6.84 -26.11
C LYS A 215 -21.89 7.42 -25.40
N LEU A 216 -21.06 6.59 -24.79
CA LEU A 216 -19.83 7.01 -24.13
C LEU A 216 -18.83 7.67 -25.10
N ARG A 217 -18.08 8.65 -24.57
CA ARG A 217 -16.98 9.36 -25.24
C ARG A 217 -15.87 8.40 -25.70
N SER A 218 -15.01 8.79 -26.65
CA SER A 218 -13.72 8.09 -26.80
C SER A 218 -12.72 8.58 -25.75
N LEU A 219 -11.53 7.97 -25.67
CA LEU A 219 -10.53 8.35 -24.67
C LEU A 219 -10.07 9.80 -24.81
N GLU A 220 -9.81 10.25 -26.04
CA GLU A 220 -9.41 11.64 -26.33
C GLU A 220 -10.56 12.62 -26.05
N ASP A 221 -11.81 12.26 -26.40
CA ASP A 221 -12.99 13.09 -26.10
C ASP A 221 -13.27 13.16 -24.59
N GLY A 222 -13.04 12.07 -23.86
CA GLY A 222 -13.19 11.98 -22.41
C GLY A 222 -12.15 12.83 -21.68
N TYR A 223 -10.90 12.73 -22.11
CA TYR A 223 -9.83 13.61 -21.63
C TYR A 223 -10.11 15.09 -21.95
N SER A 224 -10.52 15.38 -23.19
CA SER A 224 -10.84 16.75 -23.61
C SER A 224 -12.03 17.33 -22.84
N TYR A 225 -13.03 16.50 -22.50
CA TYR A 225 -14.16 16.91 -21.67
C TYR A 225 -13.73 17.19 -20.23
N GLY A 226 -13.12 16.22 -19.54
CA GLY A 226 -12.71 16.36 -18.14
C GLY A 226 -11.71 17.49 -17.90
N SER A 227 -10.72 17.64 -18.79
CA SER A 227 -9.69 18.69 -18.67
C SER A 227 -10.20 20.10 -19.00
N ALA A 228 -11.30 20.23 -19.76
CA ALA A 228 -11.95 21.51 -20.05
C ALA A 228 -12.89 22.01 -18.93
N LEU A 229 -13.14 21.20 -17.88
CA LEU A 229 -13.91 21.62 -16.72
C LEU A 229 -13.13 22.62 -15.85
N THR A 230 -13.84 23.36 -15.00
CA THR A 230 -13.24 24.18 -13.96
C THR A 230 -12.88 23.34 -12.74
N ALA A 231 -12.00 23.86 -11.86
CA ALA A 231 -11.80 23.26 -10.54
C ALA A 231 -13.06 23.46 -9.67
N PRO A 232 -13.45 22.47 -8.83
CA PRO A 232 -12.76 21.20 -8.58
C PRO A 232 -13.06 20.09 -9.60
N ALA A 233 -14.09 20.22 -10.45
CA ALA A 233 -14.57 19.15 -11.32
C ALA A 233 -13.53 18.59 -12.31
N ARG A 234 -12.55 19.39 -12.77
CA ARG A 234 -11.43 18.88 -13.59
C ARG A 234 -10.51 17.89 -12.88
N TYR A 235 -10.54 17.82 -11.55
CA TYR A 235 -9.77 16.87 -10.76
C TYR A 235 -10.55 15.58 -10.45
N ASP A 236 -11.80 15.47 -10.92
CA ASP A 236 -12.68 14.35 -10.65
C ASP A 236 -12.54 13.26 -11.72
N ILE A 237 -12.04 12.09 -11.32
CA ILE A 237 -11.68 11.00 -12.25
C ILE A 237 -12.88 10.50 -13.08
N ASP A 238 -14.09 10.54 -12.54
CA ASP A 238 -15.30 10.09 -13.24
C ASP A 238 -15.63 10.96 -14.47
N GLN A 239 -15.20 12.23 -14.49
CA GLN A 239 -15.39 13.12 -15.65
C GLN A 239 -14.57 12.67 -16.87
N TYR A 240 -13.55 11.85 -16.65
CA TYR A 240 -12.69 11.27 -17.70
C TYR A 240 -13.20 9.92 -18.20
N ASN A 241 -14.27 9.37 -17.61
CA ASN A 241 -14.81 8.07 -18.00
C ASN A 241 -15.32 8.06 -19.46
N ASN A 242 -15.03 6.97 -20.17
CA ASN A 242 -15.18 6.86 -21.61
C ASN A 242 -15.14 5.38 -22.06
N ARG A 243 -15.38 5.12 -23.35
CA ARG A 243 -15.43 3.75 -23.92
C ARG A 243 -14.17 2.90 -23.67
N ALA A 244 -12.99 3.51 -23.59
CA ALA A 244 -11.75 2.77 -23.35
C ALA A 244 -11.71 2.20 -21.93
N THR A 245 -12.19 2.95 -20.94
CA THR A 245 -12.33 2.48 -19.54
C THR A 245 -13.25 1.27 -19.46
N THR A 246 -14.43 1.33 -20.09
CA THR A 246 -15.34 0.18 -20.17
C THR A 246 -14.73 -1.00 -20.92
N PHE A 247 -14.04 -0.77 -22.06
CA PHE A 247 -13.40 -1.87 -22.78
C PHE A 247 -12.28 -2.52 -21.94
N PHE A 248 -11.51 -1.72 -21.20
CA PHE A 248 -10.47 -2.19 -20.29
C PHE A 248 -11.06 -3.09 -19.19
N HIS A 249 -12.13 -2.64 -18.54
CA HIS A 249 -12.92 -3.38 -17.56
C HIS A 249 -13.36 -4.75 -18.12
N GLU A 250 -14.06 -4.76 -19.27
CA GLU A 250 -14.54 -5.99 -19.91
C GLU A 250 -13.44 -6.98 -20.29
N LEU A 251 -12.28 -6.47 -20.72
CA LEU A 251 -11.11 -7.31 -20.97
C LEU A 251 -10.62 -8.00 -19.69
N THR A 252 -10.64 -7.32 -18.53
CA THR A 252 -10.11 -7.92 -17.30
C THR A 252 -10.93 -9.09 -16.75
N HIS A 253 -12.23 -9.21 -17.05
CA HIS A 253 -12.98 -10.45 -16.72
C HIS A 253 -12.58 -11.66 -17.57
N LEU A 254 -11.89 -11.43 -18.70
CA LEU A 254 -11.45 -12.50 -19.58
C LEU A 254 -10.10 -13.05 -19.10
N SER A 255 -10.05 -14.34 -18.78
CA SER A 255 -8.81 -15.05 -18.44
C SER A 255 -7.73 -14.96 -19.52
N LEU A 256 -8.09 -14.61 -20.77
CA LEU A 256 -7.17 -14.28 -21.86
C LEU A 256 -6.33 -13.03 -21.57
N ALA A 257 -6.92 -12.00 -20.99
CA ALA A 257 -6.27 -10.71 -20.74
C ALA A 257 -5.83 -10.55 -19.27
N ALA A 258 -6.52 -11.19 -18.32
CA ALA A 258 -6.10 -11.27 -16.93
C ALA A 258 -5.02 -12.33 -16.65
N ASP A 259 -4.80 -13.31 -17.53
CA ASP A 259 -4.05 -14.54 -17.25
C ASP A 259 -4.54 -15.21 -15.94
N SER A 260 -5.86 -15.44 -15.88
CA SER A 260 -6.55 -15.93 -14.68
C SER A 260 -7.01 -17.39 -14.75
N LYS A 261 -6.69 -18.13 -15.82
CA LYS A 261 -7.42 -19.36 -16.17
C LYS A 261 -7.36 -20.44 -15.07
N ASN A 262 -8.51 -20.71 -14.44
CA ASN A 262 -8.67 -21.53 -13.23
C ASN A 262 -8.04 -20.90 -11.96
N GLY A 263 -8.14 -19.58 -11.81
CA GLY A 263 -7.51 -18.80 -10.75
C GLY A 263 -5.97 -18.83 -10.77
N ARG A 264 -5.34 -18.94 -11.95
CA ARG A 264 -3.88 -19.04 -12.11
C ARG A 264 -3.34 -18.40 -13.41
N PRO A 265 -2.14 -17.79 -13.38
CA PRO A 265 -1.39 -17.37 -12.19
C PRO A 265 -2.09 -16.28 -11.37
N ASN A 266 -3.00 -15.51 -11.97
CA ASN A 266 -3.78 -14.48 -11.29
C ASN A 266 -5.14 -15.03 -10.85
N PRO A 267 -5.79 -14.47 -9.81
CA PRO A 267 -7.19 -14.80 -9.53
C PRO A 267 -8.08 -14.34 -10.70
N ASP A 268 -9.29 -14.91 -10.78
CA ASP A 268 -10.32 -14.30 -11.62
C ASP A 268 -10.69 -12.91 -11.11
N ILE A 269 -11.04 -12.03 -12.05
CA ILE A 269 -11.41 -10.63 -11.82
C ILE A 269 -12.91 -10.50 -12.05
N ASP A 270 -13.59 -9.94 -11.06
CA ASP A 270 -15.04 -9.94 -10.89
C ASP A 270 -15.57 -8.51 -10.78
N ASP A 271 -16.90 -8.40 -10.83
CA ASP A 271 -17.63 -7.24 -10.33
C ASP A 271 -17.75 -7.37 -8.81
N LEU A 272 -16.87 -6.70 -8.06
CA LEU A 272 -16.98 -6.68 -6.61
C LEU A 272 -18.17 -5.82 -6.18
N ILE A 273 -18.78 -6.18 -5.07
CA ILE A 273 -19.93 -5.48 -4.50
C ILE A 273 -19.54 -4.99 -3.11
N ILE A 274 -19.74 -3.71 -2.82
CA ILE A 274 -19.41 -3.10 -1.53
C ILE A 274 -20.68 -2.81 -0.71
N SER A 275 -20.63 -3.15 0.57
CA SER A 275 -21.70 -2.94 1.55
C SER A 275 -21.24 -1.94 2.60
N ILE A 276 -21.96 -0.82 2.72
CA ILE A 276 -21.58 0.36 3.52
C ILE A 276 -22.73 0.72 4.48
N LYS A 277 -22.42 1.00 5.75
CA LYS A 277 -23.38 1.69 6.65
C LYS A 277 -23.54 3.15 6.22
N VAL A 278 -24.76 3.58 5.91
CA VAL A 278 -25.14 4.96 5.58
C VAL A 278 -25.84 5.57 6.79
N GLY A 279 -25.13 6.42 7.53
CA GLY A 279 -25.52 6.77 8.89
C GLY A 279 -25.56 5.54 9.82
N LEU A 280 -26.30 5.65 10.93
CA LEU A 280 -26.29 4.65 12.01
C LEU A 280 -27.28 3.48 11.81
N THR A 281 -28.14 3.51 10.79
CA THR A 281 -29.34 2.62 10.73
C THR A 281 -29.61 1.96 9.37
N ARG A 282 -28.95 2.37 8.29
CA ARG A 282 -29.15 1.83 6.94
C ARG A 282 -27.85 1.19 6.46
N THR A 283 -27.89 -0.07 6.05
CA THR A 283 -26.83 -0.64 5.21
C THR A 283 -27.26 -0.54 3.75
N SER A 284 -26.40 -0.01 2.89
CA SER A 284 -26.61 0.05 1.44
C SER A 284 -25.55 -0.77 0.72
N VAL A 285 -25.92 -1.34 -0.43
CA VAL A 285 -25.08 -2.25 -1.22
C VAL A 285 -24.96 -1.70 -2.63
N TYR A 286 -23.73 -1.59 -3.12
CA TYR A 286 -23.37 -0.93 -4.39
C TYR A 286 -22.34 -1.78 -5.16
N PRO A 287 -22.30 -1.74 -6.50
CA PRO A 287 -21.16 -2.29 -7.23
C PRO A 287 -19.89 -1.46 -6.97
N ALA A 288 -18.72 -2.08 -7.11
CA ALA A 288 -17.43 -1.45 -6.90
C ALA A 288 -16.93 -0.60 -8.09
N TYR A 289 -17.84 0.10 -8.77
CA TYR A 289 -17.56 0.87 -9.99
C TYR A 289 -17.28 2.36 -9.74
N GLY A 290 -16.53 2.98 -10.63
CA GLY A 290 -16.26 4.42 -10.65
C GLY A 290 -15.31 4.90 -9.54
N GLY A 291 -15.04 6.20 -9.55
CA GLY A 291 -13.98 6.82 -8.75
C GLY A 291 -14.16 6.72 -7.23
N ILE A 292 -15.40 6.62 -6.72
CA ILE A 292 -15.66 6.47 -5.28
C ILE A 292 -15.40 5.03 -4.84
N ALA A 293 -16.05 4.07 -5.51
CA ALA A 293 -16.15 2.70 -5.00
C ALA A 293 -14.82 1.93 -5.14
N THR A 294 -14.10 2.15 -6.24
CA THR A 294 -12.75 1.61 -6.44
C THR A 294 -11.76 2.08 -5.36
N LYS A 295 -11.81 3.37 -4.99
CA LYS A 295 -11.00 3.92 -3.89
C LYS A 295 -11.38 3.35 -2.53
N LEU A 296 -12.65 3.02 -2.30
CA LEU A 296 -13.09 2.32 -1.08
C LEU A 296 -12.56 0.88 -1.02
N VAL A 297 -12.57 0.14 -2.13
CA VAL A 297 -11.95 -1.21 -2.21
C VAL A 297 -10.45 -1.14 -1.90
N ALA A 298 -9.73 -0.18 -2.48
CA ALA A 298 -8.30 0.06 -2.22
C ALA A 298 -7.98 0.48 -0.77
N ARG A 299 -8.99 0.96 -0.03
CA ARG A 299 -8.91 1.36 1.38
C ARG A 299 -9.53 0.35 2.34
N THR A 300 -10.00 -0.81 1.88
CA THR A 300 -10.69 -1.80 2.72
C THR A 300 -9.72 -2.65 3.53
N THR A 301 -9.92 -2.72 4.84
CA THR A 301 -9.19 -3.65 5.74
C THR A 301 -9.80 -5.06 5.73
N PRO A 302 -9.05 -6.13 6.03
CA PRO A 302 -7.64 -6.14 6.43
C PRO A 302 -6.66 -6.25 5.25
N ASP A 303 -7.11 -6.73 4.08
CA ASP A 303 -6.25 -6.99 2.91
C ASP A 303 -6.81 -6.26 1.67
N PRO A 304 -6.47 -4.97 1.46
CA PRO A 304 -6.89 -4.23 0.27
C PRO A 304 -6.30 -4.83 -1.01
N GLY A 305 -5.08 -5.40 -0.94
CA GLY A 305 -4.41 -6.02 -2.07
C GLY A 305 -5.19 -7.21 -2.63
N TYR A 306 -5.75 -8.04 -1.77
CA TYR A 306 -6.62 -9.17 -2.13
C TYR A 306 -7.87 -8.72 -2.88
N TYR A 307 -8.47 -7.58 -2.52
CA TYR A 307 -9.69 -7.10 -3.16
C TYR A 307 -9.40 -6.32 -4.45
N VAL A 308 -8.46 -5.37 -4.47
CA VAL A 308 -8.18 -4.59 -5.70
C VAL A 308 -7.75 -5.47 -6.88
N GLN A 309 -7.01 -6.55 -6.64
CA GLN A 309 -6.59 -7.47 -7.69
C GLN A 309 -7.72 -8.33 -8.27
N ARG A 310 -8.96 -8.16 -7.76
CA ARG A 310 -10.16 -8.91 -8.17
C ARG A 310 -11.30 -8.00 -8.63
N ASN A 311 -11.12 -6.68 -8.70
CA ASN A 311 -12.14 -5.77 -9.21
C ASN A 311 -11.73 -5.21 -10.58
N ALA A 312 -12.51 -5.45 -11.62
CA ALA A 312 -12.21 -4.98 -12.97
C ALA A 312 -12.00 -3.45 -13.02
N ASP A 313 -12.85 -2.72 -12.31
CA ASP A 313 -12.81 -1.26 -12.29
C ASP A 313 -11.61 -0.69 -11.51
N ASN A 314 -11.02 -1.39 -10.54
CA ASN A 314 -9.77 -0.93 -9.91
C ASN A 314 -8.60 -0.89 -10.90
N PHE A 315 -8.51 -1.87 -11.81
CA PHE A 315 -7.52 -1.86 -12.89
C PHE A 315 -7.84 -0.77 -13.94
N ALA A 316 -9.11 -0.64 -14.36
CA ALA A 316 -9.52 0.33 -15.36
C ALA A 316 -9.33 1.79 -14.87
N PHE A 317 -9.65 2.09 -13.60
CA PHE A 317 -9.47 3.43 -13.02
C PHE A 317 -8.02 3.77 -12.71
N PHE A 318 -7.19 2.80 -12.30
CA PHE A 318 -5.75 3.00 -12.21
C PHE A 318 -5.17 3.39 -13.58
N ALA A 319 -5.47 2.63 -14.64
CA ALA A 319 -4.99 2.92 -15.99
C ALA A 319 -5.53 4.26 -16.55
N LEU A 320 -6.78 4.62 -16.24
CA LEU A 320 -7.36 5.92 -16.60
C LEU A 320 -6.66 7.08 -15.88
N ALA A 321 -6.41 6.97 -14.58
CA ALA A 321 -5.71 8.01 -13.82
C ALA A 321 -4.28 8.22 -14.32
N LYS A 322 -3.55 7.14 -14.62
CA LYS A 322 -2.21 7.18 -15.24
C LYS A 322 -2.22 7.82 -16.63
N TYR A 323 -3.27 7.60 -17.43
CA TYR A 323 -3.46 8.28 -18.71
C TYR A 323 -3.73 9.79 -18.53
N VAL A 324 -4.60 10.18 -17.60
CA VAL A 324 -4.86 11.60 -17.30
C VAL A 324 -3.58 12.30 -16.82
N MET A 325 -2.83 11.67 -15.92
CA MET A 325 -1.52 12.16 -15.44
C MET A 325 -0.50 12.34 -16.59
N SER A 326 -0.39 11.38 -17.51
CA SER A 326 0.55 11.49 -18.64
C SER A 326 0.22 12.62 -19.62
N ARG A 327 -1.05 13.06 -19.66
CA ARG A 327 -1.54 14.12 -20.56
C ARG A 327 -1.61 15.51 -19.93
N ASN A 328 -1.63 15.63 -18.60
CA ASN A 328 -1.85 16.91 -17.90
C ASN A 328 -0.62 17.45 -17.11
N GLY A 329 0.56 16.85 -17.28
CA GLY A 329 1.78 17.26 -16.57
C GLY A 329 2.01 16.53 -15.24
N ASN A 330 1.58 15.26 -15.15
CA ASN A 330 1.66 14.40 -13.97
C ASN A 330 0.82 14.88 -12.76
N ILE A 331 -0.26 15.63 -13.01
CA ILE A 331 -1.20 16.10 -11.99
C ILE A 331 -2.24 15.01 -11.76
N TYR A 332 -2.32 14.46 -10.55
CA TYR A 332 -3.29 13.42 -10.23
C TYR A 332 -4.72 14.00 -10.14
N PRO A 333 -5.72 13.45 -10.86
CA PRO A 333 -7.14 13.74 -10.63
C PRO A 333 -7.58 13.13 -9.28
N HIS A 334 -7.40 13.90 -8.22
CA HIS A 334 -7.54 13.43 -6.85
C HIS A 334 -8.98 13.24 -6.36
N MET A 335 -9.96 13.88 -7.00
CA MET A 335 -11.38 13.70 -6.67
C MET A 335 -11.91 12.38 -7.28
N PRO A 336 -12.84 11.69 -6.59
CA PRO A 336 -13.33 11.95 -5.24
C PRO A 336 -12.27 11.65 -4.18
N VAL A 337 -12.25 12.41 -3.08
CA VAL A 337 -11.31 12.20 -1.96
C VAL A 337 -12.02 11.43 -0.85
N ILE A 338 -11.46 10.28 -0.46
CA ILE A 338 -11.95 9.49 0.68
C ILE A 338 -11.19 9.90 1.95
N HIS A 339 -11.91 10.16 3.04
CA HIS A 339 -11.32 10.53 4.32
C HIS A 339 -12.06 9.92 5.52
N TYR A 340 -11.30 9.61 6.58
CA TYR A 340 -11.79 9.12 7.86
C TYR A 340 -11.77 10.29 8.86
N GLU A 341 -12.90 10.56 9.52
CA GLU A 341 -13.09 11.54 10.62
C GLU A 341 -12.34 12.87 10.48
N LEU A 342 -13.00 13.85 9.85
CA LEU A 342 -12.52 15.24 9.79
C LEU A 342 -12.41 15.85 11.20
N SER A 343 -11.21 15.82 11.79
CA SER A 343 -10.89 16.56 13.02
C SER A 343 -10.84 18.07 12.73
N GLY A 344 -11.88 18.79 13.15
CA GLY A 344 -11.99 20.24 13.00
C GLY A 344 -13.43 20.76 13.16
N PRO A 345 -13.64 22.09 13.07
CA PRO A 345 -14.99 22.66 13.00
C PRO A 345 -15.74 22.10 11.78
N PRO A 346 -17.08 21.98 11.84
CA PRO A 346 -17.84 21.20 10.87
C PRO A 346 -17.61 21.70 9.44
N TRP A 347 -17.08 20.81 8.59
CA TRP A 347 -16.86 21.04 7.17
C TRP A 347 -18.20 21.18 6.44
N LYS A 348 -18.78 22.37 6.55
CA LYS A 348 -19.93 22.77 5.75
C LYS A 348 -19.46 22.88 4.31
N ALA A 349 -19.80 21.89 3.50
CA ALA A 349 -19.67 21.94 2.05
C ALA A 349 -20.16 23.31 1.56
N LYS A 350 -19.25 24.19 1.12
CA LYS A 350 -19.55 25.62 0.89
C LYS A 350 -20.61 25.82 -0.21
N LYS A 351 -20.89 24.79 -1.01
CA LYS A 351 -22.04 24.65 -1.93
C LYS A 351 -22.48 23.19 -2.01
N PRO A 352 -23.79 22.87 -2.02
CA PRO A 352 -24.29 21.57 -2.46
C PRO A 352 -23.84 21.27 -3.90
N GLY A 353 -23.67 20.00 -4.25
CA GLY A 353 -23.36 19.59 -5.63
C GLY A 353 -21.90 19.68 -6.06
N ASN A 354 -20.99 20.22 -5.23
CA ASN A 354 -19.57 20.42 -5.56
C ASN A 354 -18.60 19.58 -4.70
N ASN A 355 -19.11 18.79 -3.74
CA ASN A 355 -18.34 18.35 -2.58
C ASN A 355 -18.10 16.83 -2.58
N ARG A 356 -17.36 16.31 -3.58
CA ARG A 356 -16.91 14.90 -3.66
C ARG A 356 -15.80 14.52 -2.65
N VAL A 357 -15.90 15.05 -1.43
CA VAL A 357 -15.16 14.57 -0.25
C VAL A 357 -16.07 13.61 0.49
N VAL A 358 -15.72 12.33 0.51
CA VAL A 358 -16.52 11.26 1.15
C VAL A 358 -15.95 11.03 2.54
N VAL A 359 -16.72 11.42 3.55
CA VAL A 359 -16.30 11.42 4.96
C VAL A 359 -16.96 10.26 5.70
N PHE A 360 -16.15 9.44 6.34
CA PHE A 360 -16.61 8.39 7.24
C PHE A 360 -16.42 8.78 8.71
N GLY A 361 -17.22 8.20 9.59
CA GLY A 361 -17.03 8.18 11.03
C GLY A 361 -17.17 6.75 11.58
N ASN A 362 -16.91 6.56 12.87
CA ASN A 362 -17.02 5.25 13.52
C ASN A 362 -17.94 5.34 14.74
N ASP A 363 -18.96 4.48 14.80
CA ASP A 363 -19.96 4.47 15.88
C ASP A 363 -19.56 3.55 17.06
N GLY A 364 -18.35 2.98 17.03
CA GLY A 364 -17.89 1.95 17.97
C GLY A 364 -18.43 0.54 17.67
N GLN A 365 -19.34 0.42 16.69
CA GLN A 365 -19.80 -0.82 16.08
C GLN A 365 -19.38 -0.92 14.61
N GLY A 366 -18.46 -0.07 14.15
CA GLY A 366 -17.86 -0.07 12.81
C GLY A 366 -18.05 1.24 12.04
N LEU A 367 -17.31 1.35 10.93
CA LEU A 367 -17.34 2.48 10.01
C LEU A 367 -18.75 2.75 9.47
N TYR A 368 -19.14 4.03 9.45
CA TYR A 368 -20.32 4.52 8.73
C TYR A 368 -20.00 5.77 7.91
N LEU A 369 -20.64 5.88 6.76
CA LEU A 369 -20.62 7.08 5.94
C LEU A 369 -21.31 8.22 6.71
N ASN A 370 -20.57 9.30 6.98
CA ASN A 370 -21.06 10.44 7.76
C ASN A 370 -22.00 11.30 6.90
N ALA A 371 -23.29 11.03 7.07
CA ALA A 371 -24.42 11.70 6.42
C ALA A 371 -24.49 13.23 6.59
N ASN A 372 -23.78 13.80 7.58
CA ASN A 372 -23.81 15.22 7.89
C ASN A 372 -22.58 15.98 7.40
N ALA A 373 -21.48 15.27 7.12
CA ALA A 373 -20.23 15.83 6.59
C ALA A 373 -20.04 15.54 5.09
N THR A 374 -20.61 14.44 4.60
CA THR A 374 -20.75 14.15 3.17
C THR A 374 -22.09 14.72 2.68
N ASP A 375 -22.09 15.38 1.51
CA ASP A 375 -23.33 15.84 0.87
C ASP A 375 -24.16 14.62 0.43
N LEU A 376 -25.15 14.19 1.22
CA LEU A 376 -26.05 13.10 0.81
C LEU A 376 -27.00 13.48 -0.32
N SER A 377 -27.13 14.76 -0.71
CA SER A 377 -27.89 15.12 -1.90
C SER A 377 -27.13 14.79 -3.18
N THR A 378 -25.79 14.93 -3.18
CA THR A 378 -24.97 14.20 -4.15
C THR A 378 -24.96 12.72 -3.83
N LEU A 379 -24.74 12.22 -2.62
CA LEU A 379 -24.51 10.79 -2.42
C LEU A 379 -25.72 9.84 -2.57
N ASP A 380 -26.98 10.23 -2.30
CA ASP A 380 -28.18 9.44 -2.66
C ASP A 380 -28.68 9.79 -4.10
N SER A 381 -27.97 10.67 -4.82
CA SER A 381 -28.08 10.78 -6.29
C SER A 381 -26.89 10.15 -7.03
N GLU A 382 -25.72 9.99 -6.41
CA GLU A 382 -24.44 9.53 -6.98
C GLU A 382 -23.98 8.17 -6.46
N LEU A 383 -24.44 7.61 -5.34
CA LEU A 383 -24.27 6.16 -5.10
C LEU A 383 -25.38 5.33 -5.79
N PRO A 384 -26.65 5.80 -5.83
CA PRO A 384 -27.66 5.28 -6.75
C PRO A 384 -27.47 5.66 -8.23
N ASN A 385 -26.51 6.53 -8.56
CA ASN A 385 -25.99 6.72 -9.92
C ASN A 385 -24.48 7.05 -9.86
N LEU A 386 -23.60 6.05 -9.73
CA LEU A 386 -22.13 6.23 -9.61
C LEU A 386 -21.45 6.98 -10.77
N GLY A 387 -22.22 7.38 -11.77
CA GLY A 387 -21.88 7.89 -13.08
C GLY A 387 -22.77 7.16 -14.09
N ASP A 388 -22.33 7.07 -15.34
CA ASP A 388 -22.98 6.23 -16.35
C ASP A 388 -22.60 4.74 -16.28
N TYR A 389 -22.30 4.26 -15.06
CA TYR A 389 -22.02 2.85 -14.77
C TYR A 389 -23.31 2.05 -14.51
N PRO A 390 -23.32 0.73 -14.78
CA PRO A 390 -24.46 -0.13 -14.48
C PRO A 390 -24.59 -0.42 -12.98
N THR A 391 -25.72 -1.01 -12.60
CA THR A 391 -25.95 -1.53 -11.23
C THR A 391 -26.16 -3.04 -11.21
N CYS A 392 -25.83 -3.71 -12.32
CA CYS A 392 -26.07 -5.12 -12.61
C CYS A 392 -24.83 -5.70 -13.29
N GLY A 393 -24.28 -6.77 -12.74
CA GLY A 393 -22.99 -7.33 -13.15
C GLY A 393 -22.86 -7.59 -14.65
N ASP A 394 -21.68 -7.25 -15.15
CA ASP A 394 -21.24 -7.29 -16.54
C ASP A 394 -20.56 -8.66 -16.83
N ARG A 395 -20.19 -9.42 -15.79
CA ARG A 395 -19.66 -10.77 -15.95
C ARG A 395 -20.75 -11.85 -16.13
N ALA A 396 -21.01 -12.26 -17.37
CA ALA A 396 -22.12 -13.17 -17.72
C ALA A 396 -21.92 -14.66 -17.34
N ASP A 397 -20.72 -15.07 -16.91
CA ASP A 397 -20.44 -16.39 -16.31
C ASP A 397 -20.49 -16.40 -14.77
N GLN A 398 -20.73 -15.25 -14.11
CA GLN A 398 -20.77 -15.13 -12.65
C GLN A 398 -22.20 -15.15 -12.10
N LEU A 399 -22.51 -16.14 -11.24
CA LEU A 399 -23.84 -16.30 -10.63
C LEU A 399 -24.12 -15.34 -9.45
N SER A 400 -23.08 -14.72 -8.90
CA SER A 400 -23.19 -13.68 -7.85
C SER A 400 -21.87 -12.91 -7.72
N GLY A 401 -21.91 -11.58 -7.78
CA GLY A 401 -20.75 -10.73 -7.49
C GLY A 401 -20.28 -10.87 -6.03
N THR A 402 -18.97 -10.78 -5.82
CA THR A 402 -18.37 -10.99 -4.48
C THR A 402 -18.63 -9.79 -3.58
N ALA A 403 -19.46 -9.98 -2.55
CA ALA A 403 -19.86 -8.93 -1.61
C ALA A 403 -18.86 -8.74 -0.45
N ILE A 404 -18.47 -7.48 -0.20
CA ILE A 404 -17.46 -7.05 0.77
C ILE A 404 -18.09 -6.01 1.70
N ALA A 405 -17.95 -6.19 3.01
CA ALA A 405 -18.42 -5.21 4.00
C ALA A 405 -17.30 -4.20 4.32
N ILE A 406 -17.56 -2.92 4.05
CA ILE A 406 -16.64 -1.81 4.32
C ILE A 406 -16.78 -1.42 5.80
N ASN A 407 -16.26 -2.28 6.67
CA ASN A 407 -16.42 -2.17 8.13
C ASN A 407 -15.41 -1.23 8.80
N ASP A 408 -14.29 -0.96 8.13
CA ASP A 408 -13.20 -0.07 8.56
C ASP A 408 -12.36 0.34 7.32
N LEU A 409 -11.59 1.42 7.44
CA LEU A 409 -10.69 1.93 6.40
C LEU A 409 -9.23 1.81 6.85
N VAL A 410 -8.34 1.52 5.91
CA VAL A 410 -6.89 1.56 6.14
C VAL A 410 -6.51 2.96 6.64
N PRO A 411 -5.89 3.08 7.85
CA PRO A 411 -5.60 4.37 8.45
C PRO A 411 -4.58 5.14 7.64
N ILE A 412 -4.69 6.47 7.66
CA ILE A 412 -3.83 7.37 6.86
C ILE A 412 -2.32 7.23 7.21
N THR A 413 -2.00 6.74 8.40
CA THR A 413 -0.63 6.40 8.85
C THR A 413 -0.01 5.20 8.14
N ALA A 414 -0.78 4.37 7.43
CA ALA A 414 -0.27 3.27 6.60
C ALA A 414 0.18 3.72 5.19
N TYR A 415 0.05 5.01 4.86
CA TYR A 415 0.44 5.59 3.57
C TYR A 415 1.77 6.37 3.67
N PRO A 416 2.52 6.53 2.57
CA PRO A 416 3.74 7.35 2.56
C PRO A 416 3.49 8.80 3.00
N PRO A 417 4.36 9.43 3.82
CA PRO A 417 4.19 10.79 4.31
C PRO A 417 3.94 11.86 3.23
N ASP A 418 4.57 11.70 2.06
CA ASP A 418 4.38 12.60 0.91
C ASP A 418 2.95 12.55 0.35
N TYR A 419 2.32 11.36 0.38
CA TYR A 419 0.92 11.21 -0.01
C TYR A 419 -0.03 11.75 1.08
N VAL A 420 0.28 11.54 2.36
CA VAL A 420 -0.49 12.14 3.47
C VAL A 420 -0.45 13.67 3.38
N THR A 421 0.69 14.23 2.97
CA THR A 421 0.87 15.67 2.72
C THR A 421 0.05 16.12 1.50
N GLN A 422 0.11 15.39 0.38
CA GLN A 422 -0.73 15.67 -0.79
C GLN A 422 -2.23 15.64 -0.48
N GLN A 423 -2.72 14.63 0.26
CA GLN A 423 -4.14 14.57 0.62
C GLN A 423 -4.56 15.76 1.50
N LYS A 424 -3.70 16.21 2.43
CA LYS A 424 -3.94 17.44 3.20
C LYS A 424 -4.05 18.67 2.29
N THR A 425 -3.19 18.81 1.28
CA THR A 425 -3.27 19.91 0.30
C THR A 425 -4.54 19.86 -0.53
N TRP A 426 -4.94 18.68 -1.05
CA TRP A 426 -6.20 18.55 -1.79
C TRP A 426 -7.41 18.92 -0.92
N LEU A 427 -7.43 18.48 0.34
CA LEU A 427 -8.46 18.85 1.31
C LEU A 427 -8.50 20.38 1.54
N GLN A 428 -7.34 21.03 1.72
CA GLN A 428 -7.25 22.50 1.84
C GLN A 428 -7.77 23.24 0.59
N GLU A 429 -7.44 22.77 -0.61
CA GLU A 429 -8.00 23.34 -1.86
C GLU A 429 -9.53 23.25 -1.92
N LEU A 430 -10.09 22.14 -1.43
CA LEU A 430 -11.54 21.83 -1.46
C LEU A 430 -12.33 22.52 -0.35
N GLY A 431 -11.72 22.80 0.80
CA GLY A 431 -12.28 23.73 1.79
C GLY A 431 -12.41 25.16 1.24
N GLY A 432 -11.72 25.48 0.15
CA GLY A 432 -11.43 26.85 -0.27
C GLY A 432 -10.49 27.53 0.73
N PRO A 433 -10.13 28.82 0.52
CA PRO A 433 -9.46 29.56 1.58
C PRO A 433 -10.34 29.50 2.84
N GLU A 434 -9.71 29.19 3.98
CA GLU A 434 -10.25 29.57 5.27
C GLU A 434 -10.56 31.07 5.20
N THR A 435 -11.67 31.49 5.80
CA THR A 435 -11.81 32.91 6.13
C THR A 435 -10.60 33.22 7.00
N PRO A 436 -9.68 34.13 6.61
CA PRO A 436 -8.45 34.32 7.36
C PRO A 436 -8.84 34.58 8.82
N PRO A 437 -8.23 33.88 9.79
CA PRO A 437 -8.64 33.99 11.19
C PRO A 437 -8.64 35.48 11.56
N SER A 438 -9.67 35.91 12.30
CA SER A 438 -9.86 37.33 12.66
C SER A 438 -8.53 37.89 13.09
N THR A 439 -8.07 39.00 12.49
CA THR A 439 -6.67 39.43 12.55
C THR A 439 -6.16 39.83 13.94
N ASP A 440 -7.04 39.75 14.94
CA ASP A 440 -6.81 39.95 16.36
C ASP A 440 -6.49 38.65 17.12
N ALA A 441 -6.73 37.49 16.51
CA ALA A 441 -6.33 36.18 17.01
C ALA A 441 -4.86 35.90 16.61
N PRO A 442 -3.94 35.68 17.57
CA PRO A 442 -2.55 35.38 17.25
C PRO A 442 -2.45 34.03 16.52
N PRO A 443 -1.55 33.88 15.53
CA PRO A 443 -1.44 32.66 14.74
C PRO A 443 -1.02 31.47 15.61
N ASN A 444 -1.58 30.29 15.29
CA ASN A 444 -1.25 29.06 16.00
C ASN A 444 0.26 28.76 15.87
N THR A 445 0.94 28.60 17.01
CA THR A 445 2.40 28.44 17.06
C THR A 445 2.75 27.19 17.86
N ASN A 446 3.46 26.25 17.23
CA ASN A 446 3.84 24.97 17.82
C ASN A 446 5.35 24.95 18.11
N ALA A 447 5.73 25.09 19.38
CA ALA A 447 7.11 25.06 19.83
C ALA A 447 7.52 23.61 20.15
N CYS A 448 8.02 22.89 19.15
CA CYS A 448 8.58 21.55 19.32
C CYS A 448 9.74 21.54 20.31
N HIS A 449 9.80 20.53 21.19
CA HIS A 449 10.94 20.36 22.10
C HIS A 449 12.19 19.84 21.39
N GLY A 450 12.02 19.15 20.26
CA GLY A 450 13.07 18.74 19.34
C GLY A 450 13.77 17.44 19.71
N ILE A 451 14.34 16.79 18.68
CA ILE A 451 14.98 15.46 18.70
C ILE A 451 16.37 15.45 19.37
N SER A 452 16.64 16.39 20.30
CA SER A 452 17.98 16.63 20.87
C SER A 452 18.05 16.58 22.39
N GLY A 453 16.94 16.30 23.09
CA GLY A 453 16.90 16.12 24.53
C GLY A 453 16.91 14.65 24.97
N ASP A 454 17.41 14.38 26.18
CA ASP A 454 17.38 13.04 26.82
C ASP A 454 15.97 12.57 27.25
N TYR A 455 14.89 13.10 26.66
CA TYR A 455 13.51 12.97 27.16
C TYR A 455 12.50 12.75 26.03
N TRP A 456 11.83 11.61 26.03
CA TRP A 456 10.73 11.28 25.10
C TRP A 456 9.87 10.13 25.61
N VAL A 457 8.68 10.01 25.03
CA VAL A 457 7.77 8.88 25.18
C VAL A 457 8.06 7.87 24.07
N MET A 458 8.22 6.59 24.42
CA MET A 458 8.53 5.52 23.46
C MET A 458 7.32 5.13 22.61
N SER A 459 6.14 5.02 23.23
CA SER A 459 4.90 4.59 22.57
C SER A 459 4.02 5.80 22.19
N ARG A 460 3.83 6.01 20.88
CA ARG A 460 2.87 6.99 20.35
C ARG A 460 1.48 6.76 20.93
N ASP A 461 0.97 5.55 20.83
CA ASP A 461 -0.45 5.29 21.07
C ASP A 461 -0.77 5.36 22.57
N THR A 462 0.20 5.03 23.43
CA THR A 462 0.12 5.31 24.87
C THR A 462 0.07 6.82 25.16
N ALA A 463 0.76 7.68 24.40
CA ALA A 463 0.62 9.13 24.53
C ALA A 463 -0.77 9.63 24.12
N VAL A 464 -1.34 9.05 23.05
CA VAL A 464 -2.69 9.38 22.56
C VAL A 464 -3.79 8.91 23.53
N ASP A 465 -3.67 7.70 24.11
CA ASP A 465 -4.60 7.23 25.13
C ASP A 465 -4.53 8.07 26.42
N ASN A 466 -3.33 8.50 26.82
CA ASN A 466 -3.16 9.45 27.92
C ASN A 466 -3.82 10.81 27.60
N ALA A 467 -3.69 11.31 26.36
CA ALA A 467 -4.36 12.54 25.94
C ALA A 467 -5.89 12.41 25.92
N LYS A 468 -6.40 11.23 25.57
CA LYS A 468 -7.84 10.91 25.59
C LYS A 468 -8.40 10.88 27.01
N ASP A 469 -7.68 10.28 27.96
CA ASP A 469 -8.02 10.38 29.40
C ASP A 469 -7.92 11.84 29.89
N PHE A 470 -6.85 12.56 29.54
CA PHE A 470 -6.60 13.93 29.97
C PHE A 470 -7.68 14.92 29.50
N CYS A 471 -8.12 14.84 28.25
CA CYS A 471 -9.22 15.64 27.73
C CYS A 471 -10.60 15.27 28.33
N SER A 472 -10.70 14.12 29.00
CA SER A 472 -11.94 13.66 29.66
C SER A 472 -12.08 14.10 31.13
N GLN A 473 -11.09 14.80 31.69
CA GLN A 473 -11.04 15.22 33.09
C GLN A 473 -11.04 16.76 33.29
N THR A 474 -10.96 17.20 34.54
CA THR A 474 -10.94 18.63 34.94
C THR A 474 -9.54 19.19 35.18
N ASP A 475 -8.57 18.34 35.54
CA ASP A 475 -7.29 18.83 36.05
C ASP A 475 -6.42 19.35 34.90
N ARG A 476 -5.93 20.57 35.05
CA ARG A 476 -5.23 21.33 34.00
C ARG A 476 -3.81 20.85 33.72
N THR A 477 -3.28 20.00 34.58
CA THR A 477 -1.99 19.30 34.42
C THR A 477 -2.14 17.89 35.01
N LYS A 478 -1.61 16.86 34.35
CA LYS A 478 -1.58 15.48 34.87
C LYS A 478 -0.39 14.68 34.34
N ARG A 479 0.21 13.91 35.25
CA ARG A 479 1.35 13.02 35.00
C ARG A 479 0.88 11.59 34.81
N TYR A 480 1.42 10.91 33.81
CA TYR A 480 1.05 9.56 33.39
C TYR A 480 2.26 8.62 33.39
N ASN A 481 2.01 7.32 33.55
CA ASN A 481 2.99 6.23 33.44
C ASN A 481 4.25 6.41 34.31
N ALA A 482 4.07 6.82 35.58
CA ALA A 482 5.15 7.19 36.47
C ALA A 482 6.24 6.11 36.62
N GLY A 483 7.52 6.48 36.45
CA GLY A 483 8.67 5.56 36.54
C GLY A 483 8.88 4.66 35.32
N SER A 484 8.30 4.97 34.16
CA SER A 484 8.42 4.15 32.94
C SER A 484 9.06 4.90 31.75
N VAL A 485 9.40 4.18 30.68
CA VAL A 485 9.84 4.76 29.39
C VAL A 485 8.75 5.57 28.65
N ASN A 486 7.51 5.53 29.13
CA ASN A 486 6.38 6.30 28.60
C ASN A 486 5.90 7.39 29.56
N GLU A 487 6.74 7.76 30.54
CA GLU A 487 6.39 8.77 31.54
C GLU A 487 6.35 10.18 30.94
N LEU A 488 5.21 10.85 31.13
CA LEU A 488 4.91 12.15 30.56
C LEU A 488 3.99 12.97 31.47
N GLU A 489 3.97 14.29 31.23
CA GLU A 489 2.98 15.22 31.76
C GLU A 489 2.25 15.90 30.61
N LEU A 490 0.92 15.95 30.70
CA LEU A 490 0.06 16.74 29.82
C LEU A 490 -0.47 17.94 30.59
N SER A 491 -0.51 19.11 29.95
CA SER A 491 -1.19 20.28 30.49
C SER A 491 -1.96 21.06 29.43
N VAL A 492 -3.10 21.63 29.84
CA VAL A 492 -3.92 22.55 29.05
C VAL A 492 -4.31 23.75 29.90
N LYS A 493 -4.07 24.95 29.38
CA LYS A 493 -4.46 26.22 30.01
C LYS A 493 -5.10 27.14 28.98
N LYS A 494 -6.25 27.74 29.33
CA LYS A 494 -6.73 28.95 28.64
C LYS A 494 -5.94 30.16 29.16
N LEU A 495 -5.43 30.98 28.26
CA LEU A 495 -4.45 32.03 28.60
C LEU A 495 -5.07 33.22 29.35
N ASP A 496 -6.36 33.50 29.11
CA ASP A 496 -7.14 34.61 29.69
C ASP A 496 -8.16 34.17 30.76
N ASP A 497 -8.40 32.87 30.95
CA ASP A 497 -9.33 32.34 31.96
C ASP A 497 -8.78 31.08 32.68
N ASP A 498 -8.13 31.27 33.83
CA ASP A 498 -7.60 30.18 34.67
C ASP A 498 -8.68 29.24 35.25
N SER A 499 -9.98 29.53 35.10
CA SER A 499 -11.05 28.62 35.51
C SER A 499 -11.30 27.48 34.50
N LYS A 500 -10.74 27.58 33.30
CA LYS A 500 -10.98 26.67 32.17
C LYS A 500 -10.01 25.52 32.12
N GLY A 501 -10.52 24.31 31.85
CA GLY A 501 -9.74 23.07 31.81
C GLY A 501 -9.84 22.30 30.49
N PRO A 502 -9.32 21.07 30.44
CA PRO A 502 -9.27 20.26 29.20
C PRO A 502 -10.64 20.03 28.54
N LYS A 503 -11.72 19.95 29.35
CA LYS A 503 -13.12 19.84 28.89
C LYS A 503 -13.68 21.08 28.20
N ASP A 504 -13.15 22.26 28.51
CA ASP A 504 -13.55 23.52 27.88
C ASP A 504 -12.74 23.79 26.59
N ALA A 505 -11.66 23.04 26.35
CA ALA A 505 -10.74 23.29 25.25
C ALA A 505 -11.27 22.72 23.91
N PRO A 506 -11.34 23.55 22.84
CA PRO A 506 -11.86 23.12 21.54
C PRO A 506 -10.94 22.08 20.92
N ASP A 507 -11.51 20.92 20.56
CA ASP A 507 -10.81 19.75 20.04
C ASP A 507 -9.55 19.35 20.83
N CYS A 508 -9.64 19.33 22.17
CA CYS A 508 -8.52 18.99 23.06
C CYS A 508 -7.72 17.76 22.59
N LEU A 509 -8.41 16.68 22.18
CA LEU A 509 -7.75 15.45 21.74
C LEU A 509 -7.09 15.61 20.36
N GLY A 510 -7.75 16.25 19.39
CA GLY A 510 -7.16 16.51 18.08
C GLY A 510 -5.95 17.43 18.14
N GLN A 511 -5.99 18.47 18.99
CA GLN A 511 -4.84 19.36 19.24
C GLN A 511 -3.66 18.58 19.84
N PHE A 512 -3.90 17.75 20.87
CA PHE A 512 -2.85 16.90 21.43
C PHE A 512 -2.28 15.91 20.41
N GLN A 513 -3.13 15.14 19.74
CA GLN A 513 -2.70 14.11 18.80
C GLN A 513 -1.98 14.73 17.59
N ASN A 514 -2.65 15.62 16.86
CA ASN A 514 -2.20 16.07 15.54
C ASN A 514 -1.04 17.07 15.60
N ALA A 515 -0.93 17.88 16.66
CA ALA A 515 0.07 18.94 16.77
C ALA A 515 1.11 18.69 17.86
N VAL A 516 0.69 18.28 19.07
CA VAL A 516 1.60 18.12 20.23
C VAL A 516 2.34 16.77 20.24
N ILE A 517 1.71 15.70 19.73
CA ILE A 517 2.26 14.34 19.69
C ILE A 517 2.80 13.96 18.30
N ASP A 518 2.05 14.22 17.22
CA ASP A 518 2.48 13.87 15.86
C ASP A 518 3.07 15.05 15.08
N GLY A 519 2.62 16.28 15.34
CA GLY A 519 3.01 17.47 14.57
C GLY A 519 4.45 17.97 14.80
N CYS A 520 5.11 17.48 15.85
CA CYS A 520 6.54 17.67 16.10
C CYS A 520 7.25 16.32 16.04
N ASP A 521 8.19 16.18 15.12
CA ASP A 521 9.13 15.05 14.96
C ASP A 521 8.51 13.66 14.72
N GLY A 522 7.19 13.51 14.84
CA GLY A 522 6.44 12.24 14.81
C GLY A 522 6.33 11.53 13.46
N ALA A 523 7.14 11.92 12.49
CA ALA A 523 7.27 11.31 11.17
C ALA A 523 8.66 11.51 10.54
N ASP A 524 9.67 12.01 11.29
CA ASP A 524 11.02 12.22 10.75
C ASP A 524 11.74 10.87 10.62
N THR A 525 11.76 10.32 9.41
CA THR A 525 12.39 9.02 9.08
C THR A 525 13.93 9.05 9.12
N VAL A 526 14.55 10.21 9.26
CA VAL A 526 16.01 10.40 9.26
C VAL A 526 16.54 10.55 10.69
N ASN A 527 15.90 11.40 11.50
CA ASN A 527 16.35 11.73 12.85
C ASN A 527 15.50 11.08 13.95
N ASN A 528 14.28 10.64 13.65
CA ASN A 528 13.38 9.92 14.59
C ASN A 528 12.82 8.62 13.97
N PRO A 529 13.67 7.69 13.46
CA PRO A 529 13.21 6.50 12.75
C PRO A 529 12.38 5.53 13.61
N HIS A 530 12.33 5.73 14.92
CA HIS A 530 11.51 4.96 15.87
C HIS A 530 10.17 5.63 16.24
N ASN A 531 9.87 6.83 15.72
CA ASN A 531 8.66 7.62 16.01
C ASN A 531 8.43 7.89 17.50
N TYR A 532 9.50 8.24 18.22
CA TYR A 532 9.43 8.68 19.62
C TYR A 532 8.86 10.08 19.75
N LYS A 533 8.22 10.37 20.89
CA LYS A 533 7.48 11.60 21.09
C LYS A 533 8.16 12.51 22.10
N PHE A 534 8.92 13.48 21.57
CA PHE A 534 9.62 14.53 22.33
C PHE A 534 8.66 15.62 22.86
N GLY A 535 7.47 15.72 22.25
CA GLY A 535 6.43 16.67 22.64
C GLY A 535 6.69 18.10 22.19
N SER A 536 5.76 18.98 22.55
CA SER A 536 5.81 20.39 22.22
C SER A 536 4.98 21.22 23.20
N THR A 537 5.02 22.53 23.00
CA THR A 537 4.02 23.48 23.50
C THR A 537 3.33 24.15 22.31
N LEU A 538 2.05 23.85 22.10
CA LEU A 538 1.19 24.47 21.09
C LEU A 538 0.39 25.62 21.72
N MET A 539 0.47 26.80 21.10
CA MET A 539 -0.44 27.92 21.32
C MET A 539 -1.48 27.94 20.20
N ALA A 540 -2.77 27.84 20.51
CA ALA A 540 -3.86 27.91 19.52
C ALA A 540 -5.16 28.47 20.15
N ASP A 541 -5.88 29.36 19.45
CA ASP A 541 -7.16 29.93 19.91
C ASP A 541 -7.17 30.49 21.35
N GLY A 542 -6.05 31.04 21.80
CA GLY A 542 -5.87 31.53 23.18
C GLY A 542 -5.73 30.42 24.24
N TRP A 543 -5.38 29.21 23.82
CA TRP A 543 -5.05 28.06 24.66
C TRP A 543 -3.57 27.68 24.50
N GLU A 544 -2.98 27.17 25.58
CA GLU A 544 -1.73 26.42 25.58
C GLU A 544 -2.05 24.92 25.75
N PHE A 545 -1.57 24.08 24.85
CA PHE A 545 -1.58 22.61 24.93
C PHE A 545 -0.14 22.12 24.98
N LYS A 546 0.23 21.27 25.94
CA LYS A 546 1.63 20.88 26.14
C LYS A 546 1.79 19.44 26.59
N MET A 547 2.73 18.72 25.96
CA MET A 547 3.22 17.43 26.43
C MET A 547 4.69 17.54 26.80
N THR A 548 5.03 17.29 28.05
CA THR A 548 6.41 17.22 28.55
C THR A 548 6.76 15.77 28.87
N PRO A 549 7.58 15.07 28.08
CA PRO A 549 8.12 13.78 28.48
C PRO A 549 8.99 13.94 29.73
N LEU A 550 8.78 13.10 30.74
CA LEU A 550 9.50 13.17 32.02
C LEU A 550 10.51 12.03 32.18
N SER A 551 10.35 10.95 31.42
CA SER A 551 11.28 9.83 31.43
C SER A 551 12.63 10.27 30.89
N LYS A 552 13.67 10.34 31.74
CA LYS A 552 15.03 10.58 31.27
C LYS A 552 15.59 9.29 30.67
N GLN A 553 15.68 9.26 29.35
CA GLN A 553 16.16 8.15 28.55
C GLN A 553 17.69 8.13 28.58
N VAL A 554 18.25 7.48 29.61
CA VAL A 554 19.69 7.41 29.84
C VAL A 554 20.39 6.80 28.62
N ASN A 555 21.35 7.54 28.05
CA ASN A 555 22.26 7.02 27.04
C ASN A 555 23.05 5.84 27.62
N GLU A 556 22.84 4.68 27.01
CA GLU A 556 23.38 3.42 27.49
C GLU A 556 23.86 2.60 26.30
N VAL A 557 25.13 2.21 26.35
CA VAL A 557 25.73 1.27 25.42
C VAL A 557 26.30 0.13 26.24
N ASN A 558 26.10 -1.09 25.77
CA ASN A 558 26.68 -2.29 26.36
C ASN A 558 27.40 -3.09 25.27
N CYS A 559 28.58 -3.62 25.59
CA CYS A 559 29.58 -4.06 24.62
C CYS A 559 30.32 -5.29 25.14
N ASP A 560 30.61 -6.23 24.25
CA ASP A 560 31.61 -7.28 24.49
C ASP A 560 32.58 -7.43 23.31
N VAL A 561 33.80 -7.83 23.67
CA VAL A 561 34.90 -8.07 22.73
C VAL A 561 35.43 -9.47 23.01
N SER A 562 34.76 -10.46 22.46
CA SER A 562 35.07 -11.88 22.63
C SER A 562 36.17 -12.34 21.68
N TYR A 563 37.09 -13.18 22.16
CA TYR A 563 38.17 -13.72 21.35
C TYR A 563 37.71 -14.95 20.56
N LYS A 564 37.94 -14.96 19.24
CA LYS A 564 37.50 -16.01 18.30
C LYS A 564 38.67 -16.50 17.43
N PHE A 565 39.65 -17.12 18.07
CA PHE A 565 40.79 -17.87 17.48
C PHE A 565 41.79 -17.08 16.62
N TRP A 566 41.34 -16.32 15.62
CA TRP A 566 42.16 -15.44 14.78
C TRP A 566 41.76 -13.94 14.85
N TYR A 567 40.61 -13.63 15.42
CA TYR A 567 40.04 -12.26 15.49
C TYR A 567 39.33 -12.03 16.82
N ASN A 568 39.05 -10.76 17.13
CA ASN A 568 38.07 -10.36 18.13
C ASN A 568 36.70 -10.22 17.45
N GLN A 569 35.66 -10.89 17.95
CA GLN A 569 34.27 -10.61 17.63
C GLN A 569 33.77 -9.54 18.60
N VAL A 570 33.30 -8.44 18.03
CA VAL A 570 32.76 -7.27 18.72
C VAL A 570 31.24 -7.31 18.58
N GLU A 571 30.54 -7.29 19.69
CA GLU A 571 29.08 -7.13 19.76
C GLU A 571 28.77 -5.90 20.60
N ILE A 572 27.93 -5.00 20.09
CA ILE A 572 27.54 -3.76 20.73
C ILE A 572 26.03 -3.62 20.60
N ARG A 573 25.34 -3.38 21.72
CA ARG A 573 23.96 -2.89 21.72
C ARG A 573 23.92 -1.52 22.37
N GLY A 574 23.00 -0.67 21.93
CA GLY A 574 22.82 0.62 22.59
C GLY A 574 21.43 1.19 22.41
N LYS A 575 21.14 2.17 23.26
CA LYS A 575 19.98 3.06 23.15
C LYS A 575 20.43 4.50 23.40
N ASN A 576 19.70 5.43 22.81
CA ASN A 576 19.77 6.86 23.08
C ASN A 576 21.14 7.47 22.69
N LEU A 577 21.77 6.91 21.65
CA LEU A 577 22.87 7.56 20.95
C LEU A 577 22.30 8.69 20.06
N PRO A 578 22.96 9.85 19.94
CA PRO A 578 22.53 10.88 19.00
C PRO A 578 22.58 10.36 17.56
N ASP A 579 21.44 10.30 16.86
CA ASP A 579 21.38 9.73 15.51
C ASP A 579 22.27 10.47 14.50
N ALA A 580 22.45 11.79 14.68
CA ALA A 580 23.41 12.61 13.93
C ALA A 580 24.89 12.20 14.12
N LYS A 581 25.23 11.42 15.15
CA LYS A 581 26.55 10.79 15.34
C LYS A 581 26.56 9.31 14.97
N LEU A 582 25.46 8.59 15.19
CA LEU A 582 25.37 7.16 14.91
C LEU A 582 25.29 6.89 13.40
N GLY A 583 24.47 7.66 12.67
CA GLY A 583 24.06 7.40 11.30
C GLY A 583 22.88 6.43 11.22
N ALA A 584 22.12 6.48 10.11
CA ALA A 584 20.94 5.65 9.91
C ALA A 584 21.27 4.15 10.03
N ASN A 585 22.40 3.72 9.45
CA ASN A 585 22.90 2.34 9.45
C ASN A 585 24.20 2.19 10.27
N GLY A 586 24.37 3.03 11.30
CA GLY A 586 25.52 2.98 12.21
C GLY A 586 26.84 3.43 11.57
N GLU A 587 26.80 4.23 10.51
CA GLU A 587 27.98 4.63 9.73
C GLU A 587 29.02 5.40 10.55
N GLY A 588 28.58 6.22 11.52
CA GLY A 588 29.47 6.95 12.41
C GLY A 588 30.13 6.04 13.45
N LEU A 589 29.36 5.13 14.05
CA LEU A 589 29.91 4.10 14.95
C LEU A 589 30.90 3.19 14.21
N ARG A 590 30.55 2.79 12.97
CA ARG A 590 31.44 2.02 12.09
C ARG A 590 32.76 2.74 11.83
N LYS A 591 32.72 4.03 11.50
CA LYS A 591 33.89 4.86 11.20
C LYS A 591 34.84 4.94 12.40
N GLU A 592 34.32 5.17 13.60
CA GLU A 592 35.16 5.25 14.81
C GLU A 592 35.77 3.88 15.17
N ILE A 593 35.05 2.77 14.90
CA ILE A 593 35.54 1.39 15.14
C ILE A 593 36.57 0.94 14.07
N ASP A 594 36.45 1.40 12.82
CA ASP A 594 37.45 1.17 11.76
C ASP A 594 38.81 1.78 12.12
N GLY A 595 38.80 2.90 12.85
CA GLY A 595 39.99 3.50 13.46
C GLY A 595 40.71 2.61 14.49
N CYS A 596 40.11 1.51 14.93
CA CYS A 596 40.72 0.55 15.85
C CYS A 596 41.49 -0.59 15.17
N GLY A 597 41.39 -0.75 13.85
CA GLY A 597 42.08 -1.80 13.10
C GLY A 597 41.23 -2.36 11.96
N ALA A 598 41.75 -3.37 11.26
CA ALA A 598 41.10 -3.92 10.06
C ALA A 598 39.68 -4.46 10.37
N LEU A 599 38.66 -3.68 10.00
CA LEU A 599 37.26 -3.97 10.25
C LEU A 599 36.71 -4.90 9.16
N THR A 600 36.20 -6.06 9.58
CA THR A 600 35.53 -7.00 8.67
C THR A 600 34.20 -7.46 9.25
N LYS A 601 33.31 -8.03 8.42
CA LYS A 601 32.00 -8.54 8.84
C LYS A 601 31.12 -7.53 9.61
N TRP A 602 31.26 -6.23 9.34
CA TRP A 602 30.37 -5.20 9.90
C TRP A 602 28.91 -5.52 9.54
N ASN A 603 28.07 -5.54 10.55
CA ASN A 603 26.61 -5.57 10.47
C ASN A 603 26.04 -4.54 11.46
N PHE A 604 24.97 -3.85 11.07
CA PHE A 604 24.24 -2.93 11.94
C PHE A 604 22.75 -3.05 11.65
N GLU A 605 21.96 -3.19 12.71
CA GLU A 605 20.51 -3.38 12.64
C GLU A 605 19.84 -2.50 13.69
N ARG A 606 18.79 -1.75 13.30
CA ARG A 606 17.88 -1.12 14.25
C ARG A 606 17.00 -2.22 14.86
N THR A 607 16.78 -2.18 16.17
CA THR A 607 16.04 -3.20 16.93
C THR A 607 14.78 -2.59 17.57
N PRO A 608 13.77 -2.18 16.77
CA PRO A 608 12.58 -1.50 17.30
C PRO A 608 11.74 -2.37 18.25
N ASP A 609 11.83 -3.70 18.12
CA ASP A 609 11.12 -4.68 18.96
C ASP A 609 11.90 -5.10 20.22
N ASP A 610 13.14 -4.62 20.43
CA ASP A 610 13.93 -4.87 21.63
C ASP A 610 13.56 -3.82 22.70
N CYS A 611 13.09 -4.30 23.86
CA CYS A 611 12.64 -3.49 25.00
C CYS A 611 13.66 -2.48 25.51
N CYS A 612 14.93 -2.74 25.23
CA CYS A 612 16.04 -2.40 26.11
C CYS A 612 17.21 -1.78 25.33
N PHE A 613 17.28 -2.03 24.02
CA PHE A 613 18.24 -1.46 23.07
C PHE A 613 17.56 -1.08 21.74
N GLN A 614 17.98 0.03 21.13
CA GLN A 614 17.41 0.55 19.88
C GLN A 614 18.14 0.07 18.64
N TRP A 615 19.38 -0.41 18.81
CA TRP A 615 20.20 -0.94 17.74
C TRP A 615 21.20 -1.97 18.25
N TYR A 616 21.65 -2.81 17.33
CA TYR A 616 22.68 -3.82 17.48
C TYR A 616 23.73 -3.65 16.37
N ALA A 617 25.01 -3.73 16.74
CA ALA A 617 26.13 -3.74 15.83
C ALA A 617 27.03 -4.95 16.12
N MET A 618 27.51 -5.60 15.06
CA MET A 618 28.45 -6.72 15.15
C MET A 618 29.58 -6.53 14.14
N ALA A 619 30.81 -6.82 14.54
CA ALA A 619 31.97 -6.75 13.65
C ALA A 619 33.11 -7.68 14.10
N HIS A 620 34.04 -7.93 13.18
CA HIS A 620 35.31 -8.62 13.45
C HIS A 620 36.47 -7.62 13.35
N LEU A 621 37.35 -7.62 14.36
CA LEU A 621 38.56 -6.80 14.44
C LEU A 621 39.81 -7.65 14.71
N ASN A 622 40.98 -7.05 14.49
CA ASN A 622 42.26 -7.58 14.97
C ASN A 622 42.25 -7.84 16.48
N ILE A 623 43.12 -8.74 16.93
CA ILE A 623 43.29 -9.11 18.34
C ILE A 623 43.83 -7.89 19.15
N GLY A 624 43.44 -7.77 20.42
CA GLY A 624 43.90 -6.71 21.33
C GLY A 624 43.16 -5.36 21.24
N THR A 625 42.25 -5.19 20.27
CA THR A 625 41.54 -3.93 19.97
C THR A 625 40.55 -3.44 21.04
N LYS A 626 40.23 -4.25 22.05
CA LYS A 626 39.21 -4.02 23.08
C LYS A 626 39.18 -2.58 23.65
N ASN A 627 40.32 -2.07 24.11
CA ASN A 627 40.39 -0.75 24.75
C ASN A 627 40.19 0.41 23.75
N CYS A 628 40.28 0.14 22.45
CA CYS A 628 39.92 1.09 21.40
C CYS A 628 38.41 1.06 21.11
N VAL A 629 37.79 -0.12 21.00
CA VAL A 629 36.33 -0.26 20.75
C VAL A 629 35.50 0.57 21.76
N GLY A 630 35.85 0.50 23.05
CA GLY A 630 35.19 1.32 24.07
C GLY A 630 35.33 2.83 23.84
N ARG A 631 36.49 3.31 23.36
CA ARG A 631 36.67 4.73 23.00
C ARG A 631 35.96 5.10 21.71
N ALA A 632 35.86 4.19 20.75
CA ALA A 632 35.13 4.41 19.50
C ALA A 632 33.62 4.60 19.76
N ILE A 633 33.05 3.83 20.68
CA ILE A 633 31.68 4.02 21.18
C ILE A 633 31.51 5.41 21.81
N GLU A 634 32.45 5.82 22.65
CA GLU A 634 32.46 7.12 23.34
C GLU A 634 32.56 8.30 22.32
N SER A 635 33.45 8.21 21.33
CA SER A 635 33.52 9.14 20.19
C SER A 635 32.19 9.25 19.43
N ALA A 636 31.61 8.09 19.08
CA ALA A 636 30.34 7.95 18.37
C ALA A 636 29.11 8.42 19.18
N GLY A 637 29.30 8.90 20.41
CA GLY A 637 28.25 9.51 21.23
C GLY A 637 27.62 8.59 22.26
N GLY A 638 28.22 7.45 22.58
CA GLY A 638 27.88 6.70 23.78
C GLY A 638 28.28 7.45 25.06
N SER A 639 27.49 7.29 26.12
CA SER A 639 27.67 7.90 27.44
C SER A 639 28.98 7.50 28.15
N GLY A 640 29.66 6.49 27.63
CA GLY A 640 30.96 6.01 28.10
C GLY A 640 31.42 4.82 27.26
N LYS A 641 32.37 4.06 27.77
CA LYS A 641 33.11 3.03 27.02
C LYS A 641 32.35 1.70 26.83
N GLY A 642 31.02 1.76 26.80
CA GLY A 642 30.11 0.64 26.61
C GLY A 642 30.23 -0.50 27.63
N ASN A 643 30.94 -0.29 28.74
CA ASN A 643 31.46 -1.35 29.61
C ASN A 643 32.19 -2.48 28.86
N CYS A 644 32.74 -2.25 27.66
CA CYS A 644 33.26 -3.31 26.77
C CYS A 644 33.98 -4.42 27.54
N HIS A 645 33.32 -5.57 27.67
CA HIS A 645 33.86 -6.69 28.43
C HIS A 645 34.87 -7.47 27.57
N GLY A 646 35.44 -8.50 28.18
CA GLY A 646 36.32 -9.43 27.49
C GLY A 646 36.23 -10.79 28.20
N PRO A 647 36.59 -11.88 27.52
CA PRO A 647 36.37 -13.22 28.02
C PRO A 647 37.07 -13.42 29.37
N GLY A 648 36.29 -13.67 30.43
CA GLY A 648 36.80 -14.04 31.75
C GLY A 648 36.67 -13.03 32.90
N LYS A 649 36.05 -11.84 32.72
CA LYS A 649 35.65 -10.98 33.87
C LYS A 649 34.19 -10.56 33.82
N ARG A 650 33.36 -11.28 34.57
CA ARG A 650 31.97 -10.97 34.92
C ARG A 650 31.86 -10.77 36.43
N GLN A 651 31.59 -9.54 36.86
CA GLN A 651 31.06 -9.23 38.18
C GLN A 651 30.09 -8.06 38.01
N VAL A 652 28.83 -8.40 37.73
CA VAL A 652 27.69 -7.49 37.78
C VAL A 652 26.59 -8.24 38.52
N ASN A 653 26.30 -7.83 39.75
CA ASN A 653 25.10 -8.28 40.45
C ASN A 653 23.93 -7.41 39.94
N GLY A 654 23.29 -7.83 38.85
CA GLY A 654 22.21 -7.10 38.20
C GLY A 654 21.53 -7.93 37.11
N THR A 655 20.35 -7.51 36.68
CA THR A 655 19.54 -8.16 35.63
C THR A 655 20.19 -8.10 34.25
N ASP A 656 21.07 -7.13 34.04
CA ASP A 656 21.52 -6.69 32.71
C ASP A 656 22.83 -7.39 32.28
N ALA A 657 23.09 -8.55 32.90
CA ALA A 657 24.19 -9.42 32.55
C ALA A 657 24.07 -9.91 31.09
N ILE A 658 25.20 -9.90 30.38
CA ILE A 658 25.25 -10.21 28.93
C ILE A 658 24.72 -11.62 28.58
N ASP A 659 24.80 -12.57 29.50
CA ASP A 659 24.24 -13.92 29.32
C ASP A 659 22.70 -13.95 29.23
N ASN A 660 22.02 -12.89 29.69
CA ASN A 660 20.56 -12.73 29.59
C ASN A 660 20.13 -12.11 28.25
N TRP A 661 21.06 -11.64 27.40
CA TRP A 661 20.71 -11.04 26.11
C TRP A 661 20.16 -12.11 25.14
N PRO A 662 19.01 -11.86 24.49
CA PRO A 662 18.47 -12.77 23.49
C PRO A 662 19.46 -13.03 22.33
N GLY A 663 19.95 -14.27 22.26
CA GLY A 663 20.86 -14.78 21.24
C GLY A 663 22.35 -14.52 21.45
N TYR A 664 22.79 -14.00 22.60
CA TYR A 664 24.22 -13.75 22.82
C TYR A 664 25.06 -15.03 22.73
N GLY A 665 26.18 -14.95 22.02
CA GLY A 665 27.11 -16.07 21.80
C GLY A 665 26.66 -17.14 20.81
N ASP A 666 25.41 -17.13 20.35
CA ASP A 666 24.84 -18.10 19.41
C ASP A 666 24.02 -17.41 18.31
N ALA A 667 24.64 -17.27 17.13
CA ALA A 667 24.05 -16.60 15.98
C ALA A 667 22.76 -17.25 15.45
N SER A 668 22.42 -18.48 15.87
CA SER A 668 21.15 -19.14 15.54
C SER A 668 20.01 -18.80 16.51
N LYS A 669 20.31 -18.15 17.65
CA LYS A 669 19.36 -17.80 18.71
C LYS A 669 19.08 -16.30 18.85
N HIS A 670 19.65 -15.47 17.97
CA HIS A 670 19.16 -14.09 17.84
C HIS A 670 17.66 -14.12 17.48
N VAL A 671 16.85 -13.27 18.12
CA VAL A 671 15.39 -13.21 17.88
C VAL A 671 15.06 -12.80 16.43
N PHE A 672 16.02 -12.15 15.79
CA PHE A 672 15.97 -11.65 14.42
C PHE A 672 15.98 -12.82 13.44
N LYS A 673 14.79 -13.24 13.01
CA LYS A 673 14.59 -14.27 11.98
C LYS A 673 15.37 -13.90 10.71
N THR A 674 16.45 -14.63 10.42
CA THR A 674 17.00 -14.62 9.06
C THR A 674 15.92 -15.07 8.09
N LYS A 675 15.82 -14.37 6.94
CA LYS A 675 14.62 -14.33 6.08
C LYS A 675 14.29 -15.63 5.31
N ALA A 676 14.81 -16.78 5.75
CA ALA A 676 14.92 -18.01 4.95
C ALA A 676 14.43 -19.30 5.64
N GLN A 677 14.02 -19.28 6.92
CA GLN A 677 13.63 -20.51 7.64
C GLN A 677 12.37 -20.35 8.52
N VAL A 678 11.18 -20.34 7.90
CA VAL A 678 9.93 -20.82 8.52
C VAL A 678 9.06 -21.52 7.46
N LEU A 679 9.36 -22.78 7.18
CA LEU A 679 8.45 -23.73 6.53
C LEU A 679 8.75 -25.14 7.06
N GLU A 680 8.19 -25.49 8.22
CA GLU A 680 8.00 -26.89 8.60
C GLU A 680 6.56 -27.31 8.29
N PRO A 681 6.33 -28.53 7.76
CA PRO A 681 4.99 -29.03 7.48
C PRO A 681 4.28 -29.41 8.79
N PRO A 682 2.93 -29.33 8.84
CA PRO A 682 2.18 -29.74 10.03
C PRO A 682 2.37 -31.22 10.31
N THR A 683 2.80 -31.56 11.53
CA THR A 683 2.83 -32.93 12.03
C THR A 683 1.42 -33.46 12.22
N GLY A 684 1.20 -34.73 11.86
CA GLY A 684 -0.15 -35.30 11.74
C GLY A 684 -0.87 -35.48 13.08
N GLY A 685 -2.07 -34.91 13.18
CA GLY A 685 -3.07 -35.32 14.16
C GLY A 685 -3.95 -36.44 13.59
N SER A 686 -4.06 -37.55 14.31
CA SER A 686 -4.94 -38.67 13.96
C SER A 686 -6.29 -38.56 14.69
N TRP A 687 -7.39 -38.49 13.93
CA TRP A 687 -8.70 -39.10 14.23
C TRP A 687 -9.51 -39.19 12.93
#